data_AF-A0A0Q5CX21-F1
#
_entry.id   AF-A0A0Q5CX21-F1
#
_cell.length_a   1.000
_cell.length_b   1.000
_cell.length_c   1.000
_cell.angle_alpha   90.00
_cell.angle_beta   90.00
_cell.angle_gamma   90.00
#
_symmetry.space_group_name_H-M   'P 1'
#
loop_
_entity.id
_entity.type
_entity.pdbx_description
1 polymer ?
#
loop_
_entity_poly.entity_id
_entity_poly.type
_entity_poly.pdbx_seq_one_letter_code
_entity_poly.pdbx_strand_id
1 'polypeptide(L)'
;MNAPHKGLLLDPAMSPDAPAAEFSLDDKWTLERGRAFMTGTQALIRLPMMQRERDLKAGLNTAGYITGYRGSPVTSVDMTAMKAKKYLDAHHVKFHPGMNEDLAATAVWGTQQTNLFEDAKYDGVFSMWYGKGPGVDRCGDVFKHANNAGSAQHGGVLVLAGDDHAAKSSSTAHQSDHILNACGIPVLYPSSVQEYIDYGLHAWAMSRYTGLWVSMKCVTDIIESGAVVDFDPDRVQIELPTDFELPAGGLNIRWPDTVLDMEVRMNSYKWYAALAYCRANKLNKIIWDSPTPKIGIITAGKSYLDTRQALADLGIDEQAAADIGIRLYKIGMTWPLEADGVHEFAKGLDEILVVEEKRQILEYALKEELYNLPDGQRPRVVGKFDDTGEWSNKGKTGHGDWLLPATYELNPAQIARAIASRIAHYCDGHPVAERVKQRIAFLEAKELALTTLPAKPNPQTDRTPFFCSGCPHNSSTKVPEGSRALAGIGCHYMVLWMDRETSTFTHMGAEGVTWVGQAPFTNEKHVFTNLGDGTYFHSGILAIRAAVAAKVNITYKILFNDAVAMTGGQSFDGPLDPGMISRQIAAEGVKPIIVVTDEPDKYPADYNWAEGVTVRHRSELMDVQRELRDQPGVSAMIYDQTCASEKRRRRKRNEYPDPAKRAVINEAVCEGCGDCSVQSNCLSVEPLETELGRKRQINQSSCNKDFSCTTGFCPSFVTVEGGALKKPKKAAAGQDGKAAPAAVLPAPVLPSTAQPYGILITGIGGTGVVTVGQILAVAAHVEGKGAIVLDMSGLAQKGGPVMSHVRLADRQADLHSTRVGTGSADLVIGCDLIVTASRDALSRMGEGRTHAMINSTGSSTAAFVKNPDWQFPDAGSRSEIVRACGEHMADFVDAGQIATALMGDSIATNMFMLGYAFQKGHVPLSEASIVRAIELNGVSVAFNQAAFTWGRTAAHDLASVTRLTAPAKVIEFKRNQTLDDIIGKRMELLTAYQNVAYAQQYLALVDEVRAAEARLGKGTRLTDAVARYHYKLMAYKDEYEVARLYTDGAFQNKIAAMFEGDVTLKFHLAPPIMAKRDASGQLVKKEFGPWMMKAFGVLAKLKGLRGTALDIFGYTEERKTERALIGQYRETVRALLPRLTADNLAQAVAIASIPEDIRGYGHVKERHLKAAKQKEADLIAAFDRPANNVVELVRQASVA
;
A
#
# COMPACT_ATOMS: atom_id res chain seq x y z
N MET A 1 -67.63 -4.23 -0.66
CA MET A 1 -68.32 -3.94 -1.94
C MET A 1 -67.35 -3.20 -2.84
N ASN A 2 -67.27 -3.65 -4.10
CA ASN A 2 -66.20 -3.42 -5.06
C ASN A 2 -66.11 -1.98 -5.61
N ALA A 3 -64.89 -1.44 -5.70
CA ALA A 3 -64.34 -0.79 -6.90
C ALA A 3 -62.79 -0.61 -6.76
N PRO A 4 -62.00 -0.69 -7.84
CA PRO A 4 -60.64 -1.23 -7.80
C PRO A 4 -59.50 -0.21 -7.75
N HIS A 5 -58.37 -0.66 -7.18
CA HIS A 5 -57.05 -0.04 -7.25
C HIS A 5 -56.59 0.17 -8.70
N LYS A 6 -56.27 1.42 -9.07
CA LYS A 6 -55.44 1.73 -10.24
C LYS A 6 -53.98 1.61 -9.83
N GLY A 7 -53.28 0.64 -10.43
CA GLY A 7 -51.83 0.50 -10.31
C GLY A 7 -51.08 1.66 -10.96
N LEU A 8 -50.11 2.20 -10.23
CA LEU A 8 -49.01 2.98 -10.79
C LEU A 8 -48.05 1.99 -11.45
N LEU A 9 -48.23 1.79 -12.76
CA LEU A 9 -47.21 1.21 -13.62
C LEU A 9 -46.00 2.13 -13.61
N LEU A 10 -44.88 1.64 -13.08
CA LEU A 10 -43.54 2.16 -13.35
C LEU A 10 -43.33 2.10 -14.86
N ASP A 11 -43.15 3.26 -15.47
CA ASP A 11 -42.87 3.41 -16.90
C ASP A 11 -41.37 3.13 -17.14
N PRO A 12 -40.97 2.05 -17.85
CA PRO A 12 -39.58 1.76 -18.14
C PRO A 12 -39.32 1.97 -19.63
N ALA A 13 -39.16 3.21 -20.06
CA ALA A 13 -38.56 3.54 -21.35
C ALA A 13 -38.14 5.01 -21.38
N MET A 14 -36.86 5.29 -21.16
CA MET A 14 -36.29 6.53 -21.67
C MET A 14 -36.40 6.50 -23.20
N SER A 15 -37.11 7.47 -23.76
CA SER A 15 -37.13 7.75 -25.19
C SER A 15 -35.70 7.85 -25.74
N PRO A 16 -35.37 7.21 -26.87
CA PRO A 16 -34.03 7.26 -27.48
C PRO A 16 -33.63 8.65 -28.02
N ASP A 17 -34.53 9.63 -28.00
CA ASP A 17 -34.31 11.00 -28.50
C ASP A 17 -34.22 12.08 -27.41
N ALA A 18 -34.11 11.71 -26.12
CA ALA A 18 -33.74 12.68 -25.09
C ALA A 18 -32.24 13.02 -25.22
N PRO A 19 -31.83 14.30 -25.24
CA PRO A 19 -30.41 14.64 -25.24
C PRO A 19 -29.74 13.95 -24.05
N ALA A 20 -28.67 13.20 -24.30
CA ALA A 20 -27.91 12.52 -23.25
C ALA A 20 -27.61 13.54 -22.15
N ALA A 21 -28.13 13.29 -20.93
CA ALA A 21 -27.90 14.17 -19.80
C ALA A 21 -26.40 14.43 -19.68
N GLU A 22 -25.99 15.70 -19.66
CA GLU A 22 -24.59 16.08 -19.69
C GLU A 22 -23.96 15.76 -18.31
N PHE A 23 -23.43 14.55 -18.15
CA PHE A 23 -22.82 14.10 -16.89
C PHE A 23 -21.60 14.95 -16.52
N SER A 24 -21.59 15.47 -15.29
CA SER A 24 -20.49 16.22 -14.71
C SER A 24 -19.93 15.53 -13.47
N LEU A 25 -18.61 15.62 -13.25
CA LEU A 25 -18.03 15.16 -11.99
C LEU A 25 -18.52 15.95 -10.78
N ASP A 26 -19.03 17.17 -10.97
CA ASP A 26 -19.56 17.99 -9.89
C ASP A 26 -20.98 17.62 -9.48
N ASP A 27 -21.66 16.73 -10.23
CA ASP A 27 -23.01 16.25 -9.90
C ASP A 27 -23.10 15.66 -8.49
N LYS A 28 -22.01 15.04 -8.01
CA LYS A 28 -21.92 14.55 -6.61
C LYS A 28 -22.09 15.65 -5.54
N TRP A 29 -21.91 16.91 -5.90
CA TRP A 29 -22.08 18.07 -5.03
C TRP A 29 -23.33 18.88 -5.35
N THR A 30 -23.70 18.99 -6.62
CA THR A 30 -24.73 19.92 -7.10
C THR A 30 -26.06 19.27 -7.46
N LEU A 31 -26.11 17.95 -7.65
CA LEU A 31 -27.33 17.28 -8.06
C LEU A 31 -28.37 17.30 -6.93
N GLU A 32 -29.55 17.84 -7.22
CA GLU A 32 -30.68 17.89 -6.28
C GLU A 32 -31.47 16.58 -6.24
N ARG A 33 -31.61 15.89 -7.39
CA ARG A 33 -32.30 14.61 -7.55
C ARG A 33 -31.63 13.76 -8.62
N GLY A 34 -31.61 12.45 -8.41
CA GLY A 34 -31.05 11.48 -9.36
C GLY A 34 -29.84 10.74 -8.80
N ARG A 35 -29.07 10.10 -9.70
CA ARG A 35 -27.95 9.23 -9.32
C ARG A 35 -26.61 9.90 -9.64
N ALA A 36 -25.63 9.80 -8.74
CA ALA A 36 -24.23 10.08 -9.06
C ALA A 36 -23.29 9.03 -8.47
N PHE A 37 -22.15 8.83 -9.13
CA PHE A 37 -21.07 8.02 -8.60
C PHE A 37 -20.25 8.82 -7.58
N MET A 38 -20.08 8.26 -6.38
CA MET A 38 -19.26 8.88 -5.32
C MET A 38 -18.65 7.87 -4.36
N THR A 39 -17.59 8.28 -3.66
CA THR A 39 -16.97 7.49 -2.59
C THR A 39 -17.69 7.66 -1.25
N GLY A 40 -17.50 6.72 -0.33
CA GLY A 40 -17.99 6.84 1.05
C GLY A 40 -17.58 8.15 1.72
N THR A 41 -16.32 8.58 1.55
CA THR A 41 -15.87 9.89 2.05
C THR A 41 -16.61 11.06 1.40
N GLN A 42 -16.88 11.01 0.09
CA GLN A 42 -17.64 12.06 -0.59
C GLN A 42 -19.09 12.12 -0.12
N ALA A 43 -19.72 10.97 0.13
CA ALA A 43 -21.07 10.89 0.69
C ALA A 43 -21.14 11.57 2.08
N LEU A 44 -20.14 11.34 2.94
CA LEU A 44 -20.06 12.01 4.24
C LEU A 44 -19.92 13.54 4.13
N ILE A 45 -19.24 14.05 3.09
CA ILE A 45 -19.12 15.50 2.85
C ILE A 45 -20.39 16.09 2.19
N ARG A 46 -21.13 15.32 1.40
CA ARG A 46 -22.42 15.75 0.82
C ARG A 46 -23.54 15.80 1.88
N LEU A 47 -23.54 14.84 2.81
CA LEU A 47 -24.51 14.71 3.90
C LEU A 47 -24.85 16.03 4.64
N PRO A 48 -23.90 16.85 5.13
CA PRO A 48 -24.22 18.10 5.83
C PRO A 48 -24.92 19.14 4.95
N MET A 49 -24.69 19.12 3.64
CA MET A 49 -25.42 20.01 2.71
C MET A 49 -26.89 19.60 2.63
N MET A 50 -27.15 18.28 2.55
CA MET A 50 -28.51 17.74 2.54
C MET A 50 -29.25 18.00 3.86
N GLN A 51 -28.56 17.92 5.00
CA GLN A 51 -29.16 18.29 6.28
C GLN A 51 -29.57 19.76 6.32
N ARG A 52 -28.73 20.66 5.80
CA ARG A 52 -29.07 22.08 5.70
C ARG A 52 -30.30 22.31 4.83
N GLU A 53 -30.35 21.67 3.67
CA GLU A 53 -31.50 21.77 2.76
C GLU A 53 -32.79 21.29 3.44
N ARG A 54 -32.73 20.23 4.26
CA ARG A 54 -33.88 19.75 5.05
C ARG A 54 -34.28 20.74 6.15
N ASP A 55 -33.31 21.31 6.86
CA ASP A 55 -33.59 22.29 7.92
C ASP A 55 -34.24 23.56 7.35
N LEU A 56 -33.78 24.04 6.20
CA LEU A 56 -34.40 25.16 5.49
C LEU A 56 -35.85 24.86 5.10
N LYS A 57 -36.13 23.65 4.59
CA LYS A 57 -37.50 23.21 4.28
C LYS A 57 -38.39 23.12 5.53
N ALA A 58 -37.80 22.83 6.69
CA ALA A 58 -38.48 22.82 7.99
C ALA A 58 -38.58 24.21 8.65
N GLY A 59 -38.11 25.28 7.98
CA GLY A 59 -38.16 26.65 8.49
C GLY A 59 -37.05 27.01 9.50
N LEU A 60 -35.98 26.21 9.59
CA LEU A 60 -34.87 26.42 10.52
C LEU A 60 -33.65 27.05 9.81
N ASN A 61 -33.06 28.06 10.44
CA ASN A 61 -31.79 28.67 10.06
C ASN A 61 -30.62 28.05 10.84
N THR A 62 -30.26 26.81 10.53
CA THR A 62 -29.11 26.09 11.09
C THR A 62 -27.80 26.31 10.31
N ALA A 63 -26.69 25.91 10.91
CA ALA A 63 -25.37 25.82 10.27
C ALA A 63 -24.70 24.48 10.54
N GLY A 64 -23.69 24.12 9.74
CA GLY A 64 -22.95 22.87 9.90
C GLY A 64 -21.51 23.09 10.39
N TYR A 65 -20.98 22.16 11.18
CA TYR A 65 -19.57 22.15 11.58
C TYR A 65 -18.93 20.77 11.40
N ILE A 66 -17.78 20.71 10.74
CA ILE A 66 -17.03 19.48 10.48
C ILE A 66 -15.62 19.63 11.03
N THR A 67 -15.22 18.73 11.92
CA THR A 67 -13.85 18.68 12.44
C THR A 67 -13.48 17.26 12.86
N GLY A 68 -12.19 16.97 12.97
CA GLY A 68 -11.68 15.64 13.28
C GLY A 68 -10.21 15.54 12.98
N TYR A 69 -9.65 14.34 13.12
CA TYR A 69 -8.26 14.07 12.77
C TYR A 69 -8.14 12.93 11.76
N ARG A 70 -7.34 13.15 10.73
CA ARG A 70 -7.13 12.21 9.63
C ARG A 70 -6.40 10.94 10.08
N GLY A 71 -6.91 9.80 9.66
CA GLY A 71 -6.30 8.49 9.86
C GLY A 71 -7.10 7.42 9.13
N SER A 72 -6.49 6.29 8.80
CA SER A 72 -7.21 5.23 8.08
C SER A 72 -8.38 4.69 8.92
N PRO A 73 -9.57 4.46 8.34
CA PRO A 73 -9.96 4.65 6.94
C PRO A 73 -10.57 6.03 6.60
N VAL A 74 -10.63 6.97 7.55
CA VAL A 74 -11.12 8.36 7.36
C VAL A 74 -10.04 9.33 6.83
N THR A 75 -8.97 8.82 6.21
CA THR A 75 -7.77 9.58 5.81
C THR A 75 -8.07 10.76 4.87
N SER A 76 -9.08 10.63 4.01
CA SER A 76 -9.33 11.57 2.91
C SER A 76 -10.41 12.61 3.21
N VAL A 77 -10.98 12.62 4.42
CA VAL A 77 -12.05 13.54 4.83
C VAL A 77 -11.61 14.98 4.69
N ASP A 78 -10.46 15.37 5.27
CA ASP A 78 -9.93 16.74 5.21
C ASP A 78 -9.78 17.22 3.76
N MET A 79 -9.08 16.45 2.92
CA MET A 79 -8.86 16.80 1.52
C MET A 79 -10.16 16.94 0.73
N THR A 80 -11.14 16.09 1.03
CA THR A 80 -12.43 16.09 0.34
C THR A 80 -13.25 17.31 0.76
N ALA A 81 -13.29 17.62 2.07
CA ALA A 81 -13.93 18.83 2.59
C ALA A 81 -13.30 20.11 2.02
N MET A 82 -11.97 20.17 1.96
CA MET A 82 -11.25 21.31 1.38
C MET A 82 -11.54 21.50 -0.11
N LYS A 83 -11.62 20.41 -0.89
CA LYS A 83 -12.04 20.48 -2.30
C LYS A 83 -13.49 20.91 -2.47
N ALA A 84 -14.37 20.48 -1.55
CA ALA A 84 -15.78 20.83 -1.55
C ALA A 84 -16.10 22.17 -0.88
N LYS A 85 -15.08 22.93 -0.44
CA LYS A 85 -15.24 24.15 0.37
C LYS A 85 -16.25 25.14 -0.20
N LYS A 86 -16.22 25.38 -1.51
CA LYS A 86 -17.18 26.27 -2.19
C LYS A 86 -18.63 25.86 -1.94
N TYR A 87 -18.92 24.56 -2.03
CA TYR A 87 -20.26 24.01 -1.82
C TYR A 87 -20.61 24.02 -0.34
N LEU A 88 -19.69 23.61 0.54
CA LEU A 88 -19.90 23.65 2.00
C LEU A 88 -20.22 25.06 2.50
N ASP A 89 -19.46 26.07 2.07
CA ASP A 89 -19.69 27.47 2.44
C ASP A 89 -21.08 27.97 1.98
N ALA A 90 -21.53 27.58 0.78
CA ALA A 90 -22.85 27.93 0.26
C ALA A 90 -24.00 27.36 1.11
N HIS A 91 -23.76 26.25 1.82
CA HIS A 91 -24.72 25.65 2.76
C HIS A 91 -24.44 26.02 4.22
N HIS A 92 -23.60 27.03 4.50
CA HIS A 92 -23.21 27.44 5.85
C HIS A 92 -22.56 26.30 6.66
N VAL A 93 -21.82 25.42 5.98
CA VAL A 93 -21.09 24.33 6.62
C VAL A 93 -19.62 24.70 6.73
N LYS A 94 -19.13 24.85 7.96
CA LYS A 94 -17.73 25.17 8.24
C LYS A 94 -16.92 23.90 8.46
N PHE A 95 -15.94 23.66 7.59
CA PHE A 95 -14.88 22.69 7.87
C PHE A 95 -13.71 23.36 8.60
N HIS A 96 -13.22 22.70 9.65
CA HIS A 96 -12.02 23.06 10.40
C HIS A 96 -11.22 21.80 10.74
N PRO A 97 -9.99 21.61 10.21
CA PRO A 97 -9.17 20.45 10.54
C PRO A 97 -8.80 20.48 12.03
N GLY A 98 -8.96 19.35 12.72
CA GLY A 98 -8.59 19.23 14.13
C GLY A 98 -7.09 19.05 14.31
N MET A 99 -6.55 19.51 15.45
CA MET A 99 -5.14 19.25 15.81
C MET A 99 -4.94 17.78 16.22
N ASN A 100 -5.89 17.23 16.97
CA ASN A 100 -6.00 15.84 17.36
C ASN A 100 -7.48 15.49 17.56
N GLU A 101 -7.79 14.22 17.74
CA GLU A 101 -9.15 13.70 17.87
C GLU A 101 -9.92 14.31 19.05
N ASP A 102 -9.26 14.43 20.20
CA ASP A 102 -9.84 14.84 21.49
C ASP A 102 -10.25 16.34 21.49
N LEU A 103 -9.34 17.21 21.03
CA LEU A 103 -9.63 18.64 20.89
C LEU A 103 -10.66 18.91 19.80
N ALA A 104 -10.68 18.09 18.73
CA ALA A 104 -11.71 18.18 17.71
C ALA A 104 -13.11 17.82 18.28
N ALA A 105 -13.21 16.75 19.08
CA ALA A 105 -14.46 16.41 19.77
C ALA A 105 -14.88 17.51 20.76
N THR A 106 -13.92 18.12 21.46
CA THR A 106 -14.18 19.25 22.36
C THR A 106 -14.71 20.47 21.60
N ALA A 107 -14.17 20.77 20.41
CA ALA A 107 -14.70 21.83 19.55
C ALA A 107 -16.15 21.54 19.09
N VAL A 108 -16.48 20.28 18.79
CA VAL A 108 -17.87 19.86 18.50
C VAL A 108 -18.78 20.05 19.70
N TRP A 109 -18.32 19.78 20.92
CA TRP A 109 -19.12 20.07 22.11
C TRP A 109 -19.38 21.57 22.26
N GLY A 110 -18.39 22.42 21.96
CA GLY A 110 -18.55 23.86 21.93
C GLY A 110 -19.66 24.34 20.98
N THR A 111 -19.84 23.73 19.81
CA THR A 111 -20.92 24.12 18.88
C THR A 111 -22.31 23.87 19.45
N GLN A 112 -22.47 22.86 20.32
CA GLN A 112 -23.74 22.55 20.98
C GLN A 112 -24.08 23.54 22.11
N GLN A 113 -23.11 24.33 22.56
CA GLN A 113 -23.30 25.34 23.61
C GLN A 113 -23.70 26.70 23.05
N THR A 114 -23.66 26.90 21.73
CA THR A 114 -23.85 28.22 21.08
C THR A 114 -25.16 28.89 21.51
N ASN A 115 -26.27 28.14 21.54
CA ASN A 115 -27.60 28.67 21.89
C ASN A 115 -27.86 28.76 23.41
N LEU A 116 -26.87 28.45 24.25
CA LEU A 116 -26.94 28.73 25.70
C LEU A 116 -26.60 30.18 26.04
N PHE A 117 -26.03 30.93 25.09
CA PHE A 117 -25.60 32.31 25.25
C PHE A 117 -26.36 33.23 24.28
N GLU A 118 -26.38 34.54 24.59
CA GLU A 118 -26.94 35.57 23.72
C GLU A 118 -26.11 35.70 22.42
N ASP A 119 -26.68 36.32 21.38
CA ASP A 119 -26.06 36.58 20.06
C ASP A 119 -25.75 35.35 19.18
N ALA A 120 -26.40 34.20 19.43
CA ALA A 120 -26.34 33.06 18.51
C ALA A 120 -26.87 33.45 17.11
N LYS A 121 -26.05 33.23 16.07
CA LYS A 121 -26.38 33.59 14.67
C LYS A 121 -27.35 32.63 13.98
N TYR A 122 -27.47 31.41 14.50
CA TYR A 122 -28.21 30.31 13.90
C TYR A 122 -29.04 29.62 14.99
N ASP A 123 -30.14 28.98 14.59
CA ASP A 123 -31.05 28.27 15.51
C ASP A 123 -30.40 27.03 16.13
N GLY A 124 -29.36 26.50 15.50
CA GLY A 124 -28.52 25.42 15.98
C GLY A 124 -27.39 25.08 15.03
N VAL A 125 -26.35 24.42 15.54
CA VAL A 125 -25.19 23.99 14.75
C VAL A 125 -25.12 22.46 14.74
N PHE A 126 -25.51 21.83 13.63
CA PHE A 126 -25.32 20.38 13.48
C PHE A 126 -23.85 20.09 13.21
N SER A 127 -23.32 19.05 13.84
CA SER A 127 -21.88 18.80 13.84
C SER A 127 -21.52 17.37 13.47
N MET A 128 -20.39 17.23 12.78
CA MET A 128 -19.81 15.95 12.39
C MET A 128 -18.36 15.88 12.87
N TRP A 129 -18.10 14.92 13.75
CA TRP A 129 -16.76 14.55 14.20
C TRP A 129 -16.25 13.34 13.44
N TYR A 130 -14.95 13.24 13.15
CA TYR A 130 -14.34 12.02 12.61
C TYR A 130 -12.98 11.70 13.24
N GLY A 131 -12.70 10.41 13.41
CA GLY A 131 -11.41 9.91 13.87
C GLY A 131 -11.24 8.42 13.59
N LYS A 132 -10.00 7.95 13.53
CA LYS A 132 -9.71 6.51 13.48
C LYS A 132 -9.92 5.87 14.85
N GLY A 133 -10.02 4.55 14.89
CA GLY A 133 -10.23 3.77 16.11
C GLY A 133 -9.46 4.22 17.36
N PRO A 134 -8.11 4.20 17.37
CA PRO A 134 -7.34 4.66 18.54
C PRO A 134 -7.59 6.12 18.94
N GLY A 135 -8.04 6.95 18.00
CA GLY A 135 -8.48 8.32 18.27
C GLY A 135 -9.84 8.37 18.97
N VAL A 136 -10.76 7.45 18.64
CA VAL A 136 -12.01 7.24 19.38
C VAL A 136 -11.70 6.85 20.83
N ASP A 137 -10.77 5.92 21.05
CA ASP A 137 -10.35 5.51 22.40
C ASP A 137 -9.80 6.70 23.22
N ARG A 138 -9.05 7.60 22.58
CA ARG A 138 -8.49 8.81 23.20
C ARG A 138 -9.58 9.78 23.66
N CYS A 139 -10.68 9.88 22.92
CA CYS A 139 -11.78 10.83 23.17
C CYS A 139 -12.75 10.42 24.28
N GLY A 140 -12.53 9.31 24.98
CA GLY A 140 -13.50 8.77 25.95
C GLY A 140 -13.93 9.77 27.02
N ASP A 141 -13.05 10.68 27.43
CA ASP A 141 -13.35 11.72 28.42
C ASP A 141 -14.35 12.76 27.88
N VAL A 142 -14.00 13.43 26.78
CA VAL A 142 -14.87 14.42 26.15
C VAL A 142 -16.19 13.83 25.66
N PHE A 143 -16.19 12.59 25.14
CA PHE A 143 -17.43 11.92 24.74
C PHE A 143 -18.39 11.73 25.91
N LYS A 144 -17.90 11.34 27.09
CA LYS A 144 -18.76 11.21 28.29
C LYS A 144 -19.29 12.57 28.74
N HIS A 145 -18.44 13.58 28.84
CA HIS A 145 -18.85 14.92 29.23
C HIS A 145 -19.90 15.51 28.29
N ALA A 146 -19.66 15.43 26.99
CA ALA A 146 -20.54 16.02 26.00
C ALA A 146 -21.86 15.26 25.86
N ASN A 147 -21.86 13.93 25.96
CA ASN A 147 -23.07 13.11 25.84
C ASN A 147 -23.98 13.24 27.08
N ASN A 148 -23.39 13.32 28.28
CA ASN A 148 -24.11 13.60 29.53
C ASN A 148 -24.81 14.97 29.46
N ALA A 149 -24.07 16.03 29.09
CA ALA A 149 -24.63 17.37 28.90
C ALA A 149 -25.73 17.36 27.82
N GLY A 150 -25.44 16.73 26.69
CA GLY A 150 -26.33 16.53 25.56
C GLY A 150 -26.08 17.43 24.36
N SER A 151 -26.80 17.18 23.28
CA SER A 151 -26.81 17.99 22.06
C SER A 151 -27.76 19.19 22.17
N ALA A 152 -27.56 20.19 21.32
CA ALA A 152 -28.52 21.29 21.16
C ALA A 152 -29.78 20.82 20.41
N GLN A 153 -30.93 21.41 20.74
CA GLN A 153 -32.25 21.04 20.18
C GLN A 153 -32.28 21.06 18.63
N HIS A 154 -31.65 22.05 18.00
CA HIS A 154 -31.55 22.15 16.53
C HIS A 154 -30.11 21.97 16.01
N GLY A 155 -29.18 21.59 16.88
CA GLY A 155 -27.81 21.23 16.50
C GLY A 155 -27.76 19.76 16.11
N GLY A 156 -27.43 18.91 17.08
CA GLY A 156 -27.25 17.48 16.89
C GLY A 156 -25.80 17.13 16.50
N VAL A 157 -25.34 15.96 16.92
CA VAL A 157 -23.94 15.53 16.73
C VAL A 157 -23.87 14.12 16.14
N LEU A 158 -23.09 14.00 15.08
CA LEU A 158 -22.71 12.76 14.41
C LEU A 158 -21.23 12.46 14.65
N VAL A 159 -20.92 11.29 15.21
CA VAL A 159 -19.56 10.80 15.49
C VAL A 159 -19.22 9.71 14.46
N LEU A 160 -18.21 9.95 13.62
CA LEU A 160 -17.74 8.96 12.65
C LEU A 160 -16.56 8.18 13.21
N ALA A 161 -16.78 6.90 13.54
CA ALA A 161 -15.76 6.02 14.09
C ALA A 161 -15.12 5.17 12.98
N GLY A 162 -13.90 5.52 12.58
CA GLY A 162 -13.16 4.82 11.53
C GLY A 162 -12.48 3.53 12.02
N ASP A 163 -13.03 2.37 11.67
CA ASP A 163 -12.54 1.06 12.11
C ASP A 163 -11.80 0.29 11.00
N ASP A 164 -10.49 0.06 11.20
CA ASP A 164 -9.67 -0.84 10.40
C ASP A 164 -9.63 -2.23 11.06
N HIS A 165 -10.57 -3.10 10.67
CA HIS A 165 -10.70 -4.44 11.21
C HIS A 165 -9.48 -5.33 10.90
N ALA A 166 -8.83 -5.18 9.74
CA ALA A 166 -7.71 -6.02 9.34
C ALA A 166 -6.33 -5.46 9.74
N ALA A 167 -6.26 -4.26 10.31
CA ALA A 167 -5.02 -3.54 10.57
C ALA A 167 -4.12 -3.42 9.33
N LYS A 168 -4.72 -3.16 8.16
CA LYS A 168 -3.98 -3.06 6.88
C LYS A 168 -3.07 -1.84 6.84
N SER A 169 -3.48 -0.77 7.51
CA SER A 169 -2.79 0.52 7.58
C SER A 169 -2.67 1.06 9.00
N SER A 170 -3.17 0.31 9.99
CA SER A 170 -3.22 0.68 11.41
C SER A 170 -2.25 -0.15 12.25
N SER A 171 -1.82 0.41 13.38
CA SER A 171 -0.98 -0.30 14.37
C SER A 171 -1.73 -1.36 15.17
N THR A 172 -3.06 -1.32 15.17
CA THR A 172 -3.95 -2.22 15.91
C THR A 172 -5.18 -2.52 15.06
N ALA A 173 -5.66 -3.76 15.09
CA ALA A 173 -6.99 -4.09 14.56
C ALA A 173 -8.04 -3.54 15.53
N HIS A 174 -8.95 -2.70 15.05
CA HIS A 174 -9.82 -1.92 15.93
C HIS A 174 -11.30 -2.31 15.86
N GLN A 175 -12.06 -1.98 16.91
CA GLN A 175 -13.52 -2.06 16.99
C GLN A 175 -14.03 -1.01 17.98
N SER A 176 -14.65 0.06 17.47
CA SER A 176 -15.04 1.23 18.27
C SER A 176 -16.34 1.05 19.06
N ASP A 177 -17.19 0.08 18.71
CA ASP A 177 -18.52 -0.09 19.31
C ASP A 177 -18.48 -0.23 20.85
N HIS A 178 -17.46 -0.90 21.39
CA HIS A 178 -17.33 -1.12 22.84
C HIS A 178 -17.07 0.18 23.61
N ILE A 179 -16.20 1.06 23.11
CA ILE A 179 -15.93 2.33 23.79
C ILE A 179 -17.10 3.30 23.64
N LEU A 180 -17.81 3.26 22.51
CA LEU A 180 -19.01 4.07 22.28
C LEU A 180 -20.17 3.65 23.19
N ASN A 181 -20.39 2.34 23.37
CA ASN A 181 -21.29 1.79 24.37
C ASN A 181 -20.91 2.30 25.78
N ALA A 182 -19.62 2.21 26.16
CA ALA A 182 -19.14 2.71 27.45
C ALA A 182 -19.27 4.24 27.64
N CYS A 183 -19.41 5.00 26.56
CA CYS A 183 -19.68 6.45 26.58
C CYS A 183 -21.18 6.78 26.45
N GLY A 184 -22.03 5.76 26.34
CA GLY A 184 -23.48 5.91 26.21
C GLY A 184 -23.95 6.44 24.85
N ILE A 185 -23.14 6.30 23.78
CA ILE A 185 -23.40 6.85 22.44
C ILE A 185 -24.05 5.77 21.55
N PRO A 186 -25.30 5.96 21.06
CA PRO A 186 -25.92 5.05 20.12
C PRO A 186 -25.07 4.85 18.85
N VAL A 187 -25.00 3.63 18.34
CA VAL A 187 -24.16 3.25 17.21
C VAL A 187 -25.01 2.76 16.04
N LEU A 188 -24.98 3.51 14.94
CA LEU A 188 -25.52 3.09 13.66
C LEU A 188 -24.42 2.39 12.85
N TYR A 189 -24.76 1.30 12.17
CA TYR A 189 -23.79 0.57 11.34
C TYR A 189 -24.24 0.50 9.87
N PRO A 190 -23.83 1.50 9.04
CA PRO A 190 -24.10 1.51 7.61
C PRO A 190 -23.49 0.30 6.89
N SER A 191 -24.28 -0.31 5.99
CA SER A 191 -23.85 -1.44 5.16
C SER A 191 -23.38 -1.03 3.77
N SER A 192 -23.66 0.20 3.33
CA SER A 192 -23.31 0.71 2.00
C SER A 192 -23.02 2.21 2.00
N VAL A 193 -22.45 2.73 0.90
CA VAL A 193 -22.22 4.18 0.71
C VAL A 193 -23.53 4.97 0.79
N GLN A 194 -24.63 4.45 0.23
CA GLN A 194 -25.96 5.07 0.33
C GLN A 194 -26.38 5.26 1.79
N GLU A 195 -26.11 4.27 2.64
CA GLU A 195 -26.52 4.33 4.04
C GLU A 195 -25.71 5.30 4.89
N TYR A 196 -24.52 5.75 4.45
CA TYR A 196 -23.88 6.89 5.12
C TYR A 196 -24.72 8.16 5.04
N ILE A 197 -25.44 8.36 3.93
CA ILE A 197 -26.36 9.49 3.79
C ILE A 197 -27.62 9.21 4.62
N ASP A 198 -28.24 8.04 4.39
CA ASP A 198 -29.53 7.73 5.01
C ASP A 198 -29.45 7.71 6.55
N TYR A 199 -28.49 6.95 7.10
CA TYR A 199 -28.29 6.86 8.54
C TYR A 199 -27.67 8.13 9.11
N GLY A 200 -26.90 8.89 8.33
CA GLY A 200 -26.39 10.19 8.74
C GLY A 200 -27.49 11.21 9.02
N LEU A 201 -28.51 11.27 8.15
CA LEU A 201 -29.69 12.12 8.37
C LEU A 201 -30.51 11.66 9.59
N HIS A 202 -30.69 10.35 9.76
CA HIS A 202 -31.32 9.82 10.97
C HIS A 202 -30.49 10.08 12.23
N ALA A 203 -29.16 10.08 12.15
CA ALA A 203 -28.28 10.30 13.29
C ALA A 203 -28.44 11.72 13.86
N TRP A 204 -28.47 12.76 13.04
CA TRP A 204 -28.72 14.12 13.52
C TRP A 204 -30.12 14.30 14.08
N ALA A 205 -31.14 13.73 13.42
CA ALA A 205 -32.50 13.79 13.92
C ALA A 205 -32.69 13.05 15.26
N MET A 206 -32.10 11.85 15.39
CA MET A 206 -32.04 11.11 16.65
C MET A 206 -31.29 11.90 17.71
N SER A 207 -30.14 12.49 17.36
CA SER A 207 -29.35 13.31 18.29
C SER A 207 -30.14 14.50 18.82
N ARG A 208 -30.87 15.21 17.95
CA ARG A 208 -31.75 16.34 18.32
C ARG A 208 -32.88 15.90 19.24
N TYR A 209 -33.53 14.78 18.95
CA TYR A 209 -34.66 14.25 19.73
C TYR A 209 -34.23 13.75 21.12
N THR A 210 -33.14 12.98 21.18
CA THR A 210 -32.69 12.29 22.39
C THR A 210 -31.76 13.12 23.26
N GLY A 211 -31.17 14.19 22.73
CA GLY A 211 -30.06 14.87 23.37
C GLY A 211 -28.76 14.06 23.37
N LEU A 212 -28.72 12.84 22.83
CA LEU A 212 -27.48 12.04 22.74
C LEU A 212 -26.63 12.48 21.55
N TRP A 213 -25.33 12.24 21.64
CA TRP A 213 -24.49 12.14 20.45
C TRP A 213 -24.75 10.79 19.79
N VAL A 214 -24.73 10.72 18.46
CA VAL A 214 -24.98 9.47 17.72
C VAL A 214 -23.79 9.14 16.85
N SER A 215 -23.39 7.86 16.83
CA SER A 215 -22.26 7.36 16.08
C SER A 215 -22.68 6.68 14.78
N MET A 216 -21.83 6.79 13.75
CA MET A 216 -21.78 5.83 12.65
C MET A 216 -20.43 5.10 12.65
N LYS A 217 -20.49 3.76 12.59
CA LYS A 217 -19.32 2.92 12.37
C LYS A 217 -18.90 2.94 10.90
N CYS A 218 -17.67 3.37 10.64
CA CYS A 218 -17.09 3.50 9.31
C CYS A 218 -15.98 2.47 9.10
N VAL A 219 -16.31 1.32 8.50
CA VAL A 219 -15.31 0.30 8.16
C VAL A 219 -14.66 0.57 6.80
N THR A 220 -13.40 0.18 6.65
CA THR A 220 -12.57 0.37 5.45
C THR A 220 -13.30 0.03 4.16
N ASP A 221 -13.95 -1.13 4.10
CA ASP A 221 -14.61 -1.64 2.88
C ASP A 221 -15.76 -0.81 2.38
N ILE A 222 -16.38 0.03 3.22
CA ILE A 222 -17.49 0.90 2.82
C ILE A 222 -16.99 2.32 2.57
N ILE A 223 -16.21 2.89 3.50
CA ILE A 223 -15.76 4.29 3.38
C ILE A 223 -14.74 4.53 2.25
N GLU A 224 -13.89 3.53 1.95
CA GLU A 224 -12.93 3.58 0.84
C GLU A 224 -13.53 3.09 -0.48
N SER A 225 -14.78 2.63 -0.47
CA SER A 225 -15.48 2.23 -1.70
C SER A 225 -16.15 3.40 -2.41
N GLY A 226 -16.27 3.28 -3.73
CA GLY A 226 -17.11 4.11 -4.59
C GLY A 226 -18.34 3.33 -5.05
N ALA A 227 -19.49 3.98 -5.06
CA ALA A 227 -20.74 3.40 -5.53
C ALA A 227 -21.62 4.44 -6.24
N VAL A 228 -22.60 3.97 -7.01
CA VAL A 228 -23.69 4.83 -7.51
C VAL A 228 -24.70 5.05 -6.39
N VAL A 229 -24.96 6.31 -6.06
CA VAL A 229 -25.80 6.77 -4.95
C VAL A 229 -26.98 7.57 -5.49
N ASP A 230 -28.14 7.45 -4.86
CA ASP A 230 -29.38 8.17 -5.15
C ASP A 230 -29.59 9.33 -4.16
N PHE A 231 -29.83 10.54 -4.68
CA PHE A 231 -30.08 11.77 -3.92
C PHE A 231 -31.54 12.18 -3.84
N ASP A 232 -32.50 11.26 -4.05
CA ASP A 232 -33.90 11.61 -3.80
C ASP A 232 -34.08 12.21 -2.38
N PRO A 233 -34.46 13.50 -2.24
CA PRO A 233 -34.58 14.17 -0.94
C PRO A 233 -35.67 13.56 -0.06
N ASP A 234 -36.61 12.82 -0.66
CA ASP A 234 -37.73 12.17 0.03
C ASP A 234 -37.41 10.72 0.44
N ARG A 235 -36.21 10.23 0.13
CA ARG A 235 -35.76 8.87 0.44
C ARG A 235 -35.69 8.59 1.95
N VAL A 236 -35.42 9.62 2.76
CA VAL A 236 -35.38 9.54 4.22
C VAL A 236 -36.58 10.30 4.78
N GLN A 237 -37.51 9.56 5.39
CA GLN A 237 -38.64 10.09 6.13
C GLN A 237 -38.37 9.92 7.61
N ILE A 238 -38.31 11.03 8.34
CA ILE A 238 -38.01 11.04 9.77
C ILE A 238 -39.33 11.12 10.52
N GLU A 239 -39.57 10.14 11.39
CA GLU A 239 -40.73 10.07 12.27
C GLU A 239 -40.26 10.26 13.71
N LEU A 240 -40.82 11.27 14.41
CA LEU A 240 -40.54 11.46 15.82
C LEU A 240 -41.49 10.58 16.65
N PRO A 241 -41.00 9.85 17.67
CA PRO A 241 -41.85 9.02 18.51
C PRO A 241 -42.94 9.84 19.21
N THR A 242 -44.15 9.27 19.24
CA THR A 242 -45.32 9.86 19.92
C THR A 242 -45.76 9.04 21.14
N ASP A 243 -45.17 7.86 21.32
CA ASP A 243 -45.45 6.87 22.36
C ASP A 243 -44.42 6.89 23.50
N PHE A 244 -43.53 7.88 23.54
CA PHE A 244 -42.51 8.06 24.58
C PHE A 244 -42.62 9.43 25.25
N GLU A 245 -42.73 9.46 26.57
CA GLU A 245 -42.86 10.70 27.36
C GLU A 245 -41.48 11.31 27.68
N LEU A 246 -41.27 12.56 27.26
CA LEU A 246 -40.05 13.31 27.55
C LEU A 246 -40.10 13.94 28.95
N PRO A 247 -38.96 14.01 29.68
CA PRO A 247 -38.93 14.65 31.00
C PRO A 247 -39.15 16.17 30.91
N ALA A 248 -39.50 16.77 32.04
CA ALA A 248 -39.67 18.22 32.14
C ALA A 248 -38.41 18.98 31.67
N GLY A 249 -38.60 19.95 30.78
CA GLY A 249 -37.51 20.71 30.16
C GLY A 249 -36.76 19.96 29.04
N GLY A 250 -37.20 18.77 28.63
CA GLY A 250 -36.62 18.01 27.51
C GLY A 250 -35.29 17.31 27.84
N LEU A 251 -34.58 16.85 26.80
CA LEU A 251 -33.34 16.06 26.93
C LEU A 251 -32.07 16.80 26.49
N ASN A 252 -32.21 17.95 25.83
CA ASN A 252 -31.10 18.71 25.26
C ASN A 252 -30.30 19.45 26.33
N ILE A 253 -29.11 19.88 25.91
CA ILE A 253 -28.15 20.64 26.73
C ILE A 253 -28.77 21.91 27.29
N ARG A 254 -28.42 22.25 28.54
CA ARG A 254 -28.87 23.46 29.23
C ARG A 254 -27.81 23.95 30.21
N TRP A 255 -27.94 25.21 30.62
CA TRP A 255 -27.12 25.80 31.67
C TRP A 255 -27.96 26.79 32.51
N PRO A 256 -27.82 26.81 33.84
CA PRO A 256 -27.04 25.90 34.69
C PRO A 256 -27.68 24.50 34.77
N ASP A 257 -26.87 23.48 35.06
CA ASP A 257 -27.31 22.08 35.09
C ASP A 257 -26.44 21.28 36.05
N THR A 258 -27.06 20.48 36.93
CA THR A 258 -26.31 19.74 37.96
C THR A 258 -25.83 18.39 37.43
N VAL A 259 -24.70 17.91 37.94
CA VAL A 259 -24.10 16.64 37.49
C VAL A 259 -25.05 15.45 37.71
N LEU A 260 -25.79 15.43 38.82
CA LEU A 260 -26.74 14.35 39.12
C LEU A 260 -27.99 14.41 38.22
N ASP A 261 -28.48 15.61 37.87
CA ASP A 261 -29.60 15.73 36.94
C ASP A 261 -29.22 15.28 35.52
N MET A 262 -27.96 15.53 35.10
CA MET A 262 -27.42 14.98 33.84
C MET A 262 -27.44 13.45 33.84
N GLU A 263 -26.98 12.83 34.93
CA GLU A 263 -26.97 11.37 35.10
C GLU A 263 -28.39 10.79 35.06
N VAL A 264 -29.34 11.40 35.79
CA VAL A 264 -30.74 10.98 35.79
C VAL A 264 -31.32 11.05 34.37
N ARG A 265 -31.12 12.16 33.65
CA ARG A 265 -31.61 12.27 32.25
C ARG A 265 -30.98 11.20 31.36
N MET A 266 -29.68 10.97 31.50
CA MET A 266 -28.96 9.97 30.72
C MET A 266 -29.52 8.56 30.93
N ASN A 267 -29.58 8.11 32.19
CA ASN A 267 -29.89 6.73 32.54
C ASN A 267 -31.39 6.42 32.53
N SER A 268 -32.26 7.41 32.77
CA SER A 268 -33.70 7.19 32.87
C SER A 268 -34.47 7.54 31.59
N TYR A 269 -33.90 8.33 30.68
CA TYR A 269 -34.66 8.84 29.52
C TYR A 269 -33.90 8.75 28.19
N LYS A 270 -32.66 9.23 28.10
CA LYS A 270 -31.99 9.44 26.81
C LYS A 270 -31.84 8.16 25.98
N TRP A 271 -31.41 7.04 26.58
CA TRP A 271 -31.27 5.76 25.86
C TRP A 271 -32.61 5.19 25.41
N TYR A 272 -33.63 5.27 26.25
CA TYR A 272 -34.97 4.78 25.92
C TYR A 272 -35.62 5.62 24.83
N ALA A 273 -35.37 6.93 24.81
CA ALA A 273 -35.77 7.80 23.69
C ALA A 273 -35.09 7.38 22.37
N ALA A 274 -33.82 6.95 22.40
CA ALA A 274 -33.14 6.44 21.22
C ALA A 274 -33.75 5.12 20.71
N LEU A 275 -34.12 4.22 21.62
CA LEU A 275 -34.84 2.98 21.29
C LEU A 275 -36.21 3.27 20.66
N ALA A 276 -36.99 4.18 21.25
CA ALA A 276 -38.27 4.62 20.68
C ALA A 276 -38.09 5.24 19.29
N TYR A 277 -37.07 6.08 19.10
CA TYR A 277 -36.74 6.65 17.79
C TYR A 277 -36.38 5.56 16.76
N CYS A 278 -35.54 4.59 17.15
CA CYS A 278 -35.15 3.48 16.28
C CYS A 278 -36.36 2.68 15.80
N ARG A 279 -37.32 2.42 16.70
CA ARG A 279 -38.57 1.73 16.40
C ARG A 279 -39.45 2.51 15.43
N ALA A 280 -39.73 3.79 15.74
CA ALA A 280 -40.56 4.66 14.90
C ALA A 280 -40.03 4.75 13.47
N ASN A 281 -38.70 4.88 13.31
CA ASN A 281 -38.06 5.01 12.00
C ASN A 281 -37.71 3.66 11.35
N LYS A 282 -38.04 2.53 11.98
CA LYS A 282 -37.73 1.17 11.51
C LYS A 282 -36.28 1.03 11.05
N LEU A 283 -35.33 1.52 11.86
CA LEU A 283 -33.91 1.44 11.51
C LEU A 283 -33.44 -0.02 11.43
N ASN A 284 -34.03 -0.89 12.25
CA ASN A 284 -33.86 -2.34 12.18
C ASN A 284 -35.02 -2.94 11.35
N LYS A 285 -34.71 -3.80 10.37
CA LYS A 285 -35.68 -4.26 9.35
C LYS A 285 -35.59 -5.76 9.12
N ILE A 286 -36.74 -6.45 9.18
CA ILE A 286 -36.86 -7.84 8.69
C ILE A 286 -36.87 -7.76 7.17
N ILE A 287 -35.77 -8.21 6.56
CA ILE A 287 -35.54 -8.15 5.12
C ILE A 287 -36.22 -9.33 4.42
N TRP A 288 -36.11 -10.52 5.02
CA TRP A 288 -36.78 -11.72 4.55
C TRP A 288 -37.58 -12.33 5.68
N ASP A 289 -38.81 -12.73 5.36
CA ASP A 289 -39.72 -13.39 6.28
C ASP A 289 -40.15 -14.75 5.71
N SER A 290 -40.61 -15.64 6.58
CA SER A 290 -41.16 -16.95 6.22
C SER A 290 -42.48 -17.18 6.96
N PRO A 291 -43.49 -17.79 6.30
CA PRO A 291 -44.73 -18.18 6.96
C PRO A 291 -44.53 -19.30 7.99
N THR A 292 -43.44 -20.07 7.88
CA THR A 292 -43.06 -21.15 8.80
C THR A 292 -41.62 -20.93 9.26
N PRO A 293 -41.36 -19.89 10.06
CA PRO A 293 -40.01 -19.52 10.46
C PRO A 293 -39.39 -20.63 11.31
N LYS A 294 -38.10 -20.90 11.10
CA LYS A 294 -37.31 -21.89 11.86
C LYS A 294 -35.93 -21.34 12.24
N ILE A 295 -35.25 -20.73 11.26
CA ILE A 295 -33.90 -20.20 11.42
C ILE A 295 -33.92 -18.69 11.17
N GLY A 296 -33.48 -17.90 12.14
CA GLY A 296 -33.25 -16.47 11.98
C GLY A 296 -31.78 -16.20 11.71
N ILE A 297 -31.50 -15.26 10.82
CA ILE A 297 -30.17 -14.68 10.66
C ILE A 297 -30.25 -13.19 11.01
N ILE A 298 -29.49 -12.75 12.01
CA ILE A 298 -29.40 -11.35 12.41
C ILE A 298 -28.00 -10.81 12.12
N THR A 299 -27.92 -9.64 11.51
CA THR A 299 -26.65 -9.09 10.99
C THR A 299 -26.71 -7.57 10.80
N ALA A 300 -25.56 -6.90 10.72
CA ALA A 300 -25.47 -5.44 10.62
C ALA A 300 -24.31 -4.99 9.71
N GLY A 301 -24.40 -3.75 9.22
CA GLY A 301 -23.35 -3.10 8.45
C GLY A 301 -22.79 -3.95 7.31
N LYS A 302 -21.46 -3.96 7.13
CA LYS A 302 -20.80 -4.78 6.10
C LYS A 302 -21.19 -6.25 6.18
N SER A 303 -21.33 -6.81 7.39
CA SER A 303 -21.70 -8.22 7.59
C SER A 303 -23.04 -8.56 6.95
N TYR A 304 -24.00 -7.62 6.89
CA TYR A 304 -25.28 -7.84 6.22
C TYR A 304 -25.10 -8.13 4.72
N LEU A 305 -24.29 -7.31 4.06
CA LEU A 305 -23.96 -7.44 2.66
C LEU A 305 -23.20 -8.75 2.37
N ASP A 306 -22.23 -9.11 3.23
CA ASP A 306 -21.55 -10.39 3.10
C ASP A 306 -22.46 -11.60 3.39
N THR A 307 -23.42 -11.49 4.31
CA THR A 307 -24.46 -12.50 4.53
C THR A 307 -25.35 -12.66 3.29
N ARG A 308 -25.76 -11.56 2.64
CA ARG A 308 -26.50 -11.59 1.38
C ARG A 308 -25.71 -12.29 0.27
N GLN A 309 -24.41 -11.99 0.16
CA GLN A 309 -23.53 -12.66 -0.79
C GLN A 309 -23.37 -14.15 -0.45
N ALA A 310 -23.21 -14.52 0.82
CA ALA A 310 -23.11 -15.91 1.27
C ALA A 310 -24.37 -16.72 0.93
N LEU A 311 -25.56 -16.14 1.15
CA LEU A 311 -26.83 -16.76 0.78
C LEU A 311 -26.92 -16.97 -0.74
N ALA A 312 -26.53 -15.96 -1.53
CA ALA A 312 -26.47 -16.07 -2.99
C ALA A 312 -25.47 -17.15 -3.47
N ASP A 313 -24.29 -17.24 -2.84
CA ASP A 313 -23.26 -18.24 -3.16
C ASP A 313 -23.75 -19.67 -2.85
N LEU A 314 -24.54 -19.83 -1.79
CA LEU A 314 -25.26 -21.06 -1.45
C LEU A 314 -26.46 -21.36 -2.38
N GLY A 315 -26.80 -20.42 -3.27
CA GLY A 315 -27.96 -20.50 -4.16
C GLY A 315 -29.30 -20.24 -3.46
N ILE A 316 -29.29 -19.65 -2.26
CA ILE A 316 -30.49 -19.35 -1.48
C ILE A 316 -30.95 -17.93 -1.84
N ASP A 317 -32.03 -17.86 -2.62
CA ASP A 317 -32.80 -16.63 -2.84
C ASP A 317 -33.93 -16.50 -1.81
N GLU A 318 -34.71 -15.43 -1.91
CA GLU A 318 -35.80 -15.14 -0.97
C GLU A 318 -36.89 -16.22 -0.96
N GLN A 319 -37.22 -16.79 -2.13
CA GLN A 319 -38.20 -17.85 -2.22
C GLN A 319 -37.67 -19.13 -1.55
N ALA A 320 -36.45 -19.54 -1.87
CA ALA A 320 -35.83 -20.70 -1.24
C ALA A 320 -35.67 -20.50 0.27
N ALA A 321 -35.37 -19.27 0.73
CA ALA A 321 -35.32 -18.92 2.15
C ALA A 321 -36.70 -19.08 2.82
N ALA A 322 -37.77 -18.58 2.20
CA ALA A 322 -39.13 -18.72 2.70
C ALA A 322 -39.55 -20.19 2.83
N ASP A 323 -39.25 -21.01 1.82
CA ASP A 323 -39.59 -22.45 1.74
C ASP A 323 -38.92 -23.27 2.87
N ILE A 324 -37.68 -22.92 3.24
CA ILE A 324 -36.93 -23.61 4.29
C ILE A 324 -37.00 -22.95 5.67
N GLY A 325 -37.82 -21.89 5.82
CA GLY A 325 -38.04 -21.25 7.11
C GLY A 325 -36.98 -20.25 7.56
N ILE A 326 -36.22 -19.65 6.64
CA ILE A 326 -35.21 -18.63 6.98
C ILE A 326 -35.83 -17.23 7.06
N ARG A 327 -35.54 -16.53 8.15
CA ARG A 327 -35.72 -15.07 8.27
C ARG A 327 -34.38 -14.34 8.26
N LEU A 328 -34.34 -13.14 7.70
CA LEU A 328 -33.14 -12.28 7.69
C LEU A 328 -33.47 -10.93 8.31
N TYR A 329 -32.84 -10.59 9.44
CA TYR A 329 -33.02 -9.33 10.15
C TYR A 329 -31.77 -8.46 10.05
N LYS A 330 -31.93 -7.29 9.44
CA LYS A 330 -30.87 -6.29 9.30
C LYS A 330 -31.00 -5.27 10.42
N ILE A 331 -29.95 -5.14 11.22
CA ILE A 331 -29.84 -4.16 12.28
C ILE A 331 -29.16 -2.89 11.74
N GLY A 332 -29.85 -1.76 11.86
CA GLY A 332 -29.32 -0.42 11.55
C GLY A 332 -28.66 0.23 12.77
N MET A 333 -29.25 0.06 13.96
CA MET A 333 -28.70 0.52 15.24
C MET A 333 -28.23 -0.67 16.08
N THR A 334 -26.91 -0.86 16.16
CA THR A 334 -26.32 -2.02 16.83
C THR A 334 -26.25 -1.87 18.34
N TRP A 335 -26.23 -0.63 18.83
CA TRP A 335 -26.32 -0.33 20.25
C TRP A 335 -27.03 1.01 20.47
N PRO A 336 -27.94 1.13 21.46
CA PRO A 336 -28.59 0.01 22.14
C PRO A 336 -29.47 -0.79 21.15
N LEU A 337 -29.63 -2.10 21.37
CA LEU A 337 -30.45 -2.94 20.49
C LEU A 337 -31.94 -2.77 20.85
N GLU A 338 -32.81 -2.62 19.84
CA GLU A 338 -34.24 -2.40 20.04
C GLU A 338 -34.99 -3.72 20.31
N ALA A 339 -35.62 -3.81 21.49
CA ALA A 339 -36.19 -5.04 22.03
C ALA A 339 -37.43 -5.54 21.29
N ASP A 340 -38.38 -4.66 20.93
CA ASP A 340 -39.68 -5.09 20.39
C ASP A 340 -39.52 -5.75 19.02
N GLY A 341 -38.69 -5.16 18.15
CA GLY A 341 -38.35 -5.73 16.85
C GLY A 341 -37.56 -7.03 16.96
N VAL A 342 -36.70 -7.16 17.97
CA VAL A 342 -36.00 -8.43 18.27
C VAL A 342 -36.99 -9.52 18.68
N HIS A 343 -37.92 -9.21 19.58
CA HIS A 343 -38.96 -10.15 20.02
C HIS A 343 -39.89 -10.52 18.87
N GLU A 344 -40.28 -9.57 18.01
CA GLU A 344 -41.07 -9.84 16.82
C GLU A 344 -40.35 -10.78 15.86
N PHE A 345 -39.08 -10.53 15.58
CA PHE A 345 -38.26 -11.40 14.74
C PHE A 345 -38.11 -12.82 15.31
N ALA A 346 -37.90 -12.93 16.62
CA ALA A 346 -37.68 -14.19 17.34
C ALA A 346 -38.91 -15.12 17.36
N LYS A 347 -40.12 -14.59 17.17
CA LYS A 347 -41.36 -15.37 17.23
C LYS A 347 -41.36 -16.55 16.25
N GLY A 348 -41.48 -17.75 16.80
CA GLY A 348 -41.57 -18.99 16.05
C GLY A 348 -40.23 -19.55 15.56
N LEU A 349 -39.10 -18.90 15.86
CA LEU A 349 -37.79 -19.42 15.52
C LEU A 349 -37.34 -20.49 16.51
N ASP A 350 -36.71 -21.54 16.00
CA ASP A 350 -36.00 -22.53 16.81
C ASP A 350 -34.58 -22.03 17.13
N GLU A 351 -33.98 -21.31 16.18
CA GLU A 351 -32.60 -20.84 16.28
C GLU A 351 -32.38 -19.49 15.60
N ILE A 352 -31.47 -18.68 16.16
CA ILE A 352 -30.95 -17.45 15.58
C ILE A 352 -29.43 -17.55 15.43
N LEU A 353 -28.94 -17.33 14.21
CA LEU A 353 -27.53 -17.11 13.89
C LEU A 353 -27.22 -15.62 13.85
N VAL A 354 -26.31 -15.18 14.72
CA VAL A 354 -25.77 -13.83 14.74
C VAL A 354 -24.52 -13.74 13.87
N VAL A 355 -24.59 -12.93 12.81
CA VAL A 355 -23.44 -12.64 11.95
C VAL A 355 -22.98 -11.22 12.23
N GLU A 356 -21.94 -11.08 13.05
CA GLU A 356 -21.30 -9.80 13.36
C GLU A 356 -19.77 -9.89 13.23
N GLU A 357 -19.11 -8.81 12.85
CA GLU A 357 -17.65 -8.72 12.80
C GLU A 357 -17.05 -8.44 14.17
N LYS A 358 -15.80 -8.88 14.39
CA LYS A 358 -15.04 -8.66 15.63
C LYS A 358 -15.69 -9.26 16.87
N ARG A 359 -15.56 -8.65 18.04
CA ARG A 359 -16.13 -9.18 19.30
C ARG A 359 -17.62 -8.91 19.37
N GLN A 360 -18.33 -9.71 20.17
CA GLN A 360 -19.78 -9.68 20.27
C GLN A 360 -20.29 -8.36 20.85
N ILE A 361 -21.25 -7.76 20.16
CA ILE A 361 -22.11 -6.67 20.64
C ILE A 361 -23.57 -7.11 20.46
N LEU A 362 -23.92 -7.52 19.25
CA LEU A 362 -25.28 -7.95 18.92
C LEU A 362 -25.63 -9.28 19.59
N GLU A 363 -24.73 -10.26 19.60
CA GLU A 363 -25.02 -11.56 20.20
C GLU A 363 -25.30 -11.45 21.71
N TYR A 364 -24.56 -10.57 22.41
CA TYR A 364 -24.79 -10.32 23.83
C TYR A 364 -26.09 -9.57 24.07
N ALA A 365 -26.35 -8.48 23.34
CA ALA A 365 -27.60 -7.74 23.48
C ALA A 365 -28.82 -8.64 23.16
N LEU A 366 -28.74 -9.44 22.10
CA LEU A 366 -29.80 -10.39 21.73
C LEU A 366 -30.07 -11.42 22.83
N LYS A 367 -29.02 -12.03 23.40
CA LYS A 367 -29.18 -13.03 24.46
C LYS A 367 -29.83 -12.42 25.70
N GLU A 368 -29.48 -11.19 26.06
CA GLU A 368 -30.09 -10.46 27.17
C GLU A 368 -31.60 -10.22 26.92
N GLU A 369 -31.96 -9.69 25.75
CA GLU A 369 -33.36 -9.41 25.39
C GLU A 369 -34.24 -10.67 25.36
N LEU A 370 -33.67 -11.82 25.01
CA LEU A 370 -34.39 -13.10 24.95
C LEU A 370 -34.37 -13.87 26.28
N TYR A 371 -33.52 -13.50 27.23
CA TYR A 371 -33.29 -14.28 28.45
C TYR A 371 -34.58 -14.48 29.27
N ASN A 372 -35.42 -13.45 29.36
CA ASN A 372 -36.66 -13.52 30.14
C ASN A 372 -37.88 -14.05 29.36
N LEU A 373 -37.74 -14.42 28.08
CA LEU A 373 -38.82 -15.09 27.36
C LEU A 373 -39.08 -16.49 27.93
N PRO A 374 -40.32 -17.03 27.86
CA PRO A 374 -40.59 -18.41 28.27
C PRO A 374 -39.71 -19.40 27.50
N ASP A 375 -39.26 -20.50 28.14
CA ASP A 375 -38.30 -21.44 27.53
C ASP A 375 -38.76 -22.00 26.17
N GLY A 376 -40.05 -22.26 25.99
CA GLY A 376 -40.62 -22.73 24.71
C GLY A 376 -40.75 -21.66 23.62
N GLN A 377 -40.46 -20.40 23.93
CA GLN A 377 -40.47 -19.26 23.00
C GLN A 377 -39.08 -18.65 22.80
N ARG A 378 -38.07 -19.13 23.55
CA ARG A 378 -36.70 -18.63 23.49
C ARG A 378 -35.93 -19.43 22.43
N PRO A 379 -35.63 -18.85 21.25
CA PRO A 379 -34.80 -19.54 20.26
C PRO A 379 -33.40 -19.74 20.82
N ARG A 380 -32.74 -20.77 20.32
CA ARG A 380 -31.31 -20.96 20.54
C ARG A 380 -30.54 -19.85 19.83
N VAL A 381 -29.55 -19.23 20.48
CA VAL A 381 -28.70 -18.20 19.85
C VAL A 381 -27.28 -18.73 19.66
N VAL A 382 -26.81 -18.71 18.41
CA VAL A 382 -25.43 -19.01 18.01
C VAL A 382 -24.85 -17.85 17.22
N GLY A 383 -23.53 -17.76 17.14
CA GLY A 383 -22.86 -16.67 16.43
C GLY A 383 -21.38 -16.90 16.40
N LYS A 384 -20.66 -16.40 17.42
CA LYS A 384 -19.22 -16.63 17.53
C LYS A 384 -18.86 -18.06 17.82
N PHE A 385 -19.61 -18.69 18.71
CA PHE A 385 -19.40 -20.05 19.13
C PHE A 385 -20.51 -20.95 18.61
N ASP A 386 -20.18 -22.21 18.40
CA ASP A 386 -21.13 -23.24 17.98
C ASP A 386 -21.96 -23.76 19.18
N ASP A 387 -22.42 -25.01 19.07
CA ASP A 387 -23.17 -25.76 20.08
C ASP A 387 -22.47 -25.90 21.43
N THR A 388 -21.16 -25.67 21.48
CA THR A 388 -20.42 -25.69 22.75
C THR A 388 -20.66 -24.45 23.61
N GLY A 389 -20.98 -23.30 22.99
CA GLY A 389 -21.11 -22.02 23.68
C GLY A 389 -19.79 -21.44 24.19
N GLU A 390 -19.78 -20.13 24.44
CA GLU A 390 -18.57 -19.37 24.83
C GLU A 390 -17.85 -19.96 26.04
N TRP A 391 -18.57 -20.29 27.10
CA TRP A 391 -18.00 -20.73 28.38
C TRP A 391 -17.65 -22.21 28.46
N SER A 392 -17.67 -22.92 27.32
CA SER A 392 -17.12 -24.27 27.24
C SER A 392 -15.61 -24.22 27.44
N ASN A 393 -15.06 -25.15 28.22
CA ASN A 393 -13.61 -25.33 28.35
C ASN A 393 -13.14 -26.64 27.71
N LYS A 394 -13.85 -27.06 26.66
CA LYS A 394 -13.51 -28.24 25.87
C LYS A 394 -12.12 -28.04 25.27
N GLY A 395 -11.19 -28.95 25.58
CA GLY A 395 -9.80 -28.83 25.10
C GLY A 395 -8.91 -27.85 25.88
N LYS A 396 -9.35 -27.33 27.05
CA LYS A 396 -8.58 -26.40 27.90
C LYS A 396 -8.21 -25.08 27.21
N THR A 397 -9.00 -24.67 26.23
CA THR A 397 -8.85 -23.42 25.47
C THR A 397 -9.38 -22.20 26.22
N GLY A 398 -10.20 -22.41 27.26
CA GLY A 398 -10.89 -21.36 28.00
C GLY A 398 -12.12 -20.79 27.29
N HIS A 399 -12.49 -21.33 26.13
CA HIS A 399 -13.67 -20.96 25.36
C HIS A 399 -14.18 -22.10 24.46
N GLY A 400 -15.41 -21.99 23.96
CA GLY A 400 -16.00 -22.95 23.02
C GLY A 400 -15.37 -22.98 21.62
N ASP A 401 -15.88 -23.87 20.78
CA ASP A 401 -15.46 -24.01 19.39
C ASP A 401 -16.01 -22.85 18.55
N TRP A 402 -15.16 -22.21 17.74
CA TRP A 402 -15.52 -21.04 16.94
C TRP A 402 -16.41 -21.42 15.74
N LEU A 403 -17.58 -20.80 15.64
CA LEU A 403 -18.43 -20.81 14.45
C LEU A 403 -18.09 -19.63 13.52
N LEU A 404 -18.05 -18.42 14.07
CA LEU A 404 -17.58 -17.21 13.39
C LEU A 404 -16.50 -16.54 14.24
N PRO A 405 -15.27 -16.34 13.73
CA PRO A 405 -14.18 -15.82 14.54
C PRO A 405 -14.43 -14.37 15.00
N ALA A 406 -13.89 -14.02 16.17
CA ALA A 406 -13.82 -12.63 16.64
C ALA A 406 -12.58 -11.87 16.10
N THR A 407 -11.69 -12.57 15.40
CA THR A 407 -10.45 -12.02 14.85
C THR A 407 -10.58 -11.73 13.36
N TYR A 408 -9.75 -10.80 12.87
CA TYR A 408 -9.73 -10.39 11.45
C TYR A 408 -11.09 -9.85 10.93
N GLU A 409 -11.27 -9.79 9.61
CA GLU A 409 -12.53 -9.48 8.92
C GLU A 409 -13.29 -10.79 8.62
N LEU A 410 -14.63 -10.74 8.64
CA LEU A 410 -15.44 -11.83 8.11
C LEU A 410 -15.50 -11.74 6.57
N ASN A 411 -15.54 -12.90 5.92
CA ASN A 411 -15.77 -13.00 4.49
C ASN A 411 -17.01 -13.86 4.16
N PRO A 412 -17.60 -13.71 2.95
CA PRO A 412 -18.79 -14.47 2.56
C PRO A 412 -18.65 -15.99 2.66
N ALA A 413 -17.46 -16.55 2.38
CA ALA A 413 -17.25 -17.99 2.44
C ALA A 413 -17.31 -18.55 3.87
N GLN A 414 -16.77 -17.83 4.86
CA GLN A 414 -16.89 -18.18 6.27
C GLN A 414 -18.36 -18.13 6.72
N ILE A 415 -19.08 -17.09 6.32
CA ILE A 415 -20.51 -16.94 6.64
C ILE A 415 -21.34 -18.03 5.96
N ALA A 416 -21.03 -18.37 4.70
CA ALA A 416 -21.70 -19.45 3.97
C ALA A 416 -21.53 -20.79 4.67
N ARG A 417 -20.33 -21.10 5.18
CA ARG A 417 -20.10 -22.31 6.00
C ARG A 417 -20.92 -22.32 7.28
N ALA A 418 -20.94 -21.19 8.01
CA ALA A 418 -21.74 -21.08 9.22
C ALA A 418 -23.23 -21.31 8.91
N ILE A 419 -23.78 -20.63 7.91
CA ILE A 419 -25.17 -20.80 7.46
C ILE A 419 -25.45 -22.24 7.04
N ALA A 420 -24.60 -22.84 6.20
CA ALA A 420 -24.78 -24.21 5.73
C ALA A 420 -24.77 -25.22 6.88
N SER A 421 -23.89 -25.05 7.86
CA SER A 421 -23.86 -25.91 9.05
C SER A 421 -25.16 -25.85 9.86
N ARG A 422 -25.81 -24.68 9.91
CA ARG A 422 -27.10 -24.51 10.61
C ARG A 422 -28.26 -25.09 9.82
N ILE A 423 -28.32 -24.81 8.51
CA ILE A 423 -29.36 -25.34 7.62
C ILE A 423 -29.41 -26.88 7.65
N ALA A 424 -28.24 -27.53 7.75
CA ALA A 424 -28.14 -28.98 7.80
C ALA A 424 -28.93 -29.62 8.98
N HIS A 425 -29.15 -28.89 10.08
CA HIS A 425 -29.91 -29.39 11.23
C HIS A 425 -31.43 -29.41 10.99
N TYR A 426 -31.95 -28.56 10.11
CA TYR A 426 -33.40 -28.30 9.99
C TYR A 426 -33.99 -28.66 8.62
N CYS A 427 -33.16 -28.82 7.60
CA CYS A 427 -33.58 -28.94 6.21
C CYS A 427 -33.17 -30.26 5.55
N ASP A 428 -32.94 -31.32 6.34
CA ASP A 428 -32.56 -32.63 5.80
C ASP A 428 -33.63 -33.17 4.84
N GLY A 429 -33.19 -33.73 3.71
CA GLY A 429 -34.07 -34.19 2.63
C GLY A 429 -34.67 -33.10 1.72
N HIS A 430 -34.44 -31.80 1.96
CA HIS A 430 -34.92 -30.72 1.07
C HIS A 430 -33.98 -30.53 -0.13
N PRO A 431 -34.47 -30.23 -1.36
CA PRO A 431 -33.61 -30.01 -2.54
C PRO A 431 -32.54 -28.92 -2.34
N VAL A 432 -32.84 -27.91 -1.52
CA VAL A 432 -31.89 -26.84 -1.17
C VAL A 432 -30.68 -27.38 -0.41
N ALA A 433 -30.83 -28.41 0.42
CA ALA A 433 -29.74 -28.97 1.21
C ALA A 433 -28.65 -29.59 0.31
N GLU A 434 -29.04 -30.32 -0.74
CA GLU A 434 -28.09 -30.89 -1.70
C GLU A 434 -27.34 -29.80 -2.49
N ARG A 435 -28.05 -28.75 -2.91
CA ARG A 435 -27.42 -27.59 -3.56
C ARG A 435 -26.41 -26.89 -2.64
N VAL A 436 -26.76 -26.69 -1.37
CA VAL A 436 -25.89 -26.10 -0.35
C VAL A 436 -24.63 -26.96 -0.16
N LYS A 437 -24.76 -28.29 -0.02
CA LYS A 437 -23.63 -29.22 0.11
C LYS A 437 -22.66 -29.11 -1.07
N GLN A 438 -23.18 -29.08 -2.30
CA GLN A 438 -22.35 -28.93 -3.51
C GLN A 438 -21.58 -27.60 -3.53
N ARG A 439 -22.24 -26.50 -3.13
CA ARG A 439 -21.60 -25.17 -3.07
C ARG A 439 -20.51 -25.09 -2.00
N ILE A 440 -20.75 -25.67 -0.82
CA ILE A 440 -19.73 -25.74 0.24
C ILE A 440 -18.52 -26.56 -0.20
N ALA A 441 -18.72 -27.73 -0.79
CA ALA A 441 -17.63 -28.57 -1.28
C ALA A 441 -16.71 -27.81 -2.27
N PHE A 442 -17.30 -26.98 -3.14
CA PHE A 442 -16.54 -26.10 -4.03
C PHE A 442 -15.72 -25.06 -3.27
N LEU A 443 -16.31 -24.38 -2.28
CA LEU A 443 -15.62 -23.38 -1.46
C LEU A 443 -14.48 -23.99 -0.64
N GLU A 444 -14.71 -25.18 -0.05
CA GLU A 444 -13.71 -25.92 0.72
C GLU A 444 -12.54 -26.39 -0.14
N ALA A 445 -12.81 -26.93 -1.33
CA ALA A 445 -11.75 -27.32 -2.27
C ALA A 445 -10.86 -26.12 -2.64
N LYS A 446 -11.47 -24.94 -2.82
CA LYS A 446 -10.74 -23.71 -3.14
C LYS A 446 -9.91 -23.20 -1.96
N GLU A 447 -10.46 -23.20 -0.75
CA GLU A 447 -9.74 -22.78 0.45
C GLU A 447 -8.58 -23.73 0.76
N LEU A 448 -8.78 -25.05 0.61
CA LEU A 448 -7.72 -26.05 0.73
C LEU A 448 -6.59 -25.80 -0.28
N ALA A 449 -6.92 -25.51 -1.54
CA ALA A 449 -5.92 -25.14 -2.54
C ALA A 449 -5.08 -23.91 -2.10
N LEU A 450 -5.68 -22.96 -1.39
CA LEU A 450 -5.00 -21.76 -0.86
C LEU A 450 -4.19 -22.01 0.42
N THR A 451 -4.39 -23.13 1.13
CA THR A 451 -3.55 -23.51 2.28
C THR A 451 -2.18 -24.04 1.87
N THR A 452 -2.03 -24.49 0.62
CA THR A 452 -0.74 -24.90 0.05
C THR A 452 0.20 -23.71 -0.23
N LEU A 453 -0.35 -22.48 -0.25
CA LEU A 453 0.42 -21.24 -0.33
C LEU A 453 0.80 -20.77 1.09
N PRO A 454 2.05 -20.34 1.32
CA PRO A 454 2.49 -19.90 2.63
C PRO A 454 1.63 -18.74 3.14
N ALA A 455 1.18 -18.82 4.40
CA ALA A 455 0.32 -17.82 5.01
C ALA A 455 1.07 -16.52 5.35
N LYS A 456 2.39 -16.58 5.52
CA LYS A 456 3.25 -15.42 5.74
C LYS A 456 3.77 -14.91 4.41
N PRO A 457 3.85 -13.58 4.21
CA PRO A 457 4.50 -13.01 3.06
C PRO A 457 5.94 -13.54 2.99
N ASN A 458 6.33 -14.11 1.85
CA ASN A 458 7.70 -14.47 1.56
C ASN A 458 8.40 -13.24 0.97
N PRO A 459 9.35 -12.60 1.69
CA PRO A 459 10.00 -11.38 1.21
C PRO A 459 10.70 -11.55 -0.14
N GLN A 460 11.03 -12.78 -0.53
CA GLN A 460 11.68 -13.09 -1.80
C GLN A 460 10.71 -13.12 -2.99
N THR A 461 9.43 -13.39 -2.74
CA THR A 461 8.42 -13.50 -3.81
C THR A 461 7.31 -12.45 -3.69
N ASP A 462 7.15 -11.81 -2.53
CA ASP A 462 6.11 -10.82 -2.26
C ASP A 462 6.64 -9.39 -2.21
N ARG A 463 5.75 -8.43 -2.47
CA ARG A 463 6.05 -7.01 -2.32
C ARG A 463 5.86 -6.57 -0.86
N THR A 464 6.96 -6.36 -0.15
CA THR A 464 6.94 -5.78 1.20
C THR A 464 6.90 -4.25 1.16
N PRO A 465 6.15 -3.59 2.08
CA PRO A 465 6.16 -2.13 2.22
C PRO A 465 7.58 -1.57 2.39
N PHE A 466 7.93 -0.52 1.65
CA PHE A 466 9.29 0.03 1.66
C PHE A 466 9.32 1.55 1.48
N PHE A 467 10.48 2.17 1.74
CA PHE A 467 10.66 3.61 1.55
C PHE A 467 10.69 4.02 0.08
N CYS A 468 10.13 5.19 -0.20
CA CYS A 468 10.21 5.81 -1.52
C CYS A 468 11.67 6.07 -1.91
N SER A 469 11.99 6.07 -3.20
CA SER A 469 13.30 6.50 -3.70
C SER A 469 13.64 7.91 -3.19
N GLY A 470 14.81 8.08 -2.59
CA GLY A 470 15.23 9.36 -2.00
C GLY A 470 14.50 9.81 -0.74
N CYS A 471 13.84 8.87 -0.02
CA CYS A 471 13.16 9.16 1.23
C CYS A 471 14.13 9.63 2.34
N PRO A 472 13.83 10.70 3.10
CA PRO A 472 14.67 11.13 4.23
C PRO A 472 14.78 10.08 5.34
N HIS A 473 13.83 9.14 5.42
CA HIS A 473 13.89 8.02 6.37
C HIS A 473 15.05 7.04 6.08
N ASN A 474 15.57 6.99 4.84
CA ASN A 474 16.67 6.08 4.48
C ASN A 474 17.95 6.34 5.28
N SER A 475 18.24 7.62 5.58
CA SER A 475 19.37 8.07 6.39
C SER A 475 18.96 8.29 7.84
N SER A 476 17.88 9.05 8.08
CA SER A 476 17.50 9.49 9.42
C SER A 476 17.13 8.36 10.38
N THR A 477 16.75 7.17 9.90
CA THR A 477 16.41 6.02 10.76
C THR A 477 17.62 5.19 11.19
N LYS A 478 18.81 5.43 10.62
CA LYS A 478 20.06 4.79 11.05
C LYS A 478 20.52 5.40 12.38
N VAL A 479 21.09 4.59 13.26
CA VAL A 479 21.69 5.01 14.54
C VAL A 479 23.12 4.50 14.66
N PRO A 480 23.96 5.11 15.53
CA PRO A 480 25.33 4.64 15.76
C PRO A 480 25.35 3.22 16.33
N GLU A 481 26.42 2.49 16.04
CA GLU A 481 26.67 1.16 16.62
C GLU A 481 26.54 1.18 18.16
N GLY A 482 25.94 0.12 18.71
CA GLY A 482 25.65 -0.01 20.14
C GLY A 482 24.49 0.86 20.64
N SER A 483 23.73 1.50 19.75
CA SER A 483 22.57 2.33 20.10
C SER A 483 21.27 1.72 19.59
N ARG A 484 20.18 2.01 20.29
CA ARG A 484 18.82 1.59 19.92
C ARG A 484 17.94 2.79 19.61
N ALA A 485 17.08 2.65 18.60
CA ALA A 485 16.00 3.58 18.35
C ALA A 485 14.61 2.98 18.64
N LEU A 486 13.67 3.83 19.02
CA LEU A 486 12.25 3.54 19.10
C LEU A 486 11.56 4.06 17.82
N ALA A 487 10.67 3.25 17.24
CA ALA A 487 9.90 3.68 16.07
C ALA A 487 8.77 4.63 16.48
N GLY A 488 8.59 5.72 15.72
CA GLY A 488 7.38 6.54 15.77
C GLY A 488 6.29 5.99 14.85
N ILE A 489 5.13 6.63 14.87
CA ILE A 489 4.02 6.32 13.94
C ILE A 489 4.30 6.90 12.54
N GLY A 490 3.66 6.32 11.52
CA GLY A 490 3.81 6.74 10.12
C GLY A 490 4.88 5.96 9.39
N CYS A 491 5.65 6.61 8.51
CA CYS A 491 6.76 5.95 7.82
C CYS A 491 7.84 5.44 8.78
N HIS A 492 7.97 6.01 9.99
CA HIS A 492 8.86 5.49 11.03
C HIS A 492 8.49 4.07 11.48
N TYR A 493 7.19 3.72 11.48
CA TYR A 493 6.74 2.37 11.82
C TYR A 493 7.26 1.33 10.82
N MET A 494 7.47 1.73 9.56
CA MET A 494 7.95 0.84 8.50
C MET A 494 9.39 0.36 8.71
N VAL A 495 10.15 1.04 9.56
CA VAL A 495 11.54 0.65 9.89
C VAL A 495 11.59 -0.74 10.53
N LEU A 496 10.52 -1.17 11.20
CA LEU A 496 10.43 -2.48 11.85
C LEU A 496 10.48 -3.67 10.87
N TRP A 497 10.22 -3.44 9.58
CA TRP A 497 10.37 -4.45 8.53
C TRP A 497 11.74 -4.38 7.82
N MET A 498 12.62 -3.49 8.27
CA MET A 498 13.94 -3.24 7.69
C MET A 498 15.06 -3.76 8.61
N ASP A 499 16.24 -3.93 8.03
CA ASP A 499 17.43 -4.33 8.79
C ASP A 499 18.07 -3.08 9.44
N ARG A 500 17.54 -2.72 10.61
CA ARG A 500 17.85 -1.49 11.36
C ARG A 500 17.76 -1.75 12.86
N GLU A 501 18.58 -1.02 13.62
CA GLU A 501 18.58 -1.00 15.10
C GLU A 501 17.41 -0.18 15.67
N THR A 502 16.20 -0.44 15.20
CA THR A 502 14.97 0.18 15.68
C THR A 502 14.01 -0.91 16.13
N SER A 503 13.56 -0.82 17.38
CA SER A 503 12.67 -1.83 17.96
C SER A 503 11.51 -1.18 18.67
N THR A 504 10.40 -1.92 18.72
CA THR A 504 9.15 -1.51 19.36
C THR A 504 8.57 -0.21 18.79
N PHE A 505 7.37 0.16 19.24
CA PHE A 505 6.65 1.36 18.85
C PHE A 505 5.60 1.66 19.92
N THR A 506 4.98 2.83 19.85
CA THR A 506 3.87 3.24 20.73
C THR A 506 2.83 4.01 19.95
N HIS A 507 1.73 4.38 20.60
CA HIS A 507 0.66 5.18 20.01
C HIS A 507 1.10 6.63 19.73
N MET A 508 0.41 7.27 18.78
CA MET A 508 0.75 8.59 18.27
C MET A 508 0.67 9.66 19.37
N GLY A 509 1.77 10.41 19.55
CA GLY A 509 1.89 11.47 20.56
C GLY A 509 2.56 11.03 21.86
N ALA A 510 2.85 9.74 22.03
CA ALA A 510 3.54 9.18 23.20
C ALA A 510 4.95 8.65 22.89
N GLU A 511 5.47 8.92 21.68
CA GLU A 511 6.81 8.49 21.26
C GLU A 511 7.88 8.87 22.30
N GLY A 512 8.72 7.89 22.66
CA GLY A 512 9.78 8.06 23.65
C GLY A 512 9.34 7.87 25.11
N VAL A 513 8.06 8.04 25.45
CA VAL A 513 7.59 7.95 26.86
C VAL A 513 7.70 6.54 27.42
N THR A 514 7.67 5.50 26.59
CA THR A 514 7.94 4.13 27.04
C THR A 514 9.33 3.97 27.64
N TRP A 515 10.29 4.84 27.28
CA TRP A 515 11.61 4.89 27.90
C TRP A 515 11.56 5.37 29.35
N VAL A 516 10.64 6.28 29.70
CA VAL A 516 10.45 6.74 31.08
C VAL A 516 10.18 5.55 32.01
N GLY A 517 9.38 4.58 31.55
CA GLY A 517 9.11 3.35 32.29
C GLY A 517 10.21 2.30 32.22
N GLN A 518 11.07 2.31 31.18
CA GLN A 518 12.15 1.33 31.00
C GLN A 518 13.44 1.74 31.73
N ALA A 519 13.81 3.02 31.67
CA ALA A 519 15.11 3.55 32.10
C ALA A 519 15.51 3.14 33.53
N PRO A 520 14.60 3.09 34.53
CA PRO A 520 14.96 2.67 35.88
C PRO A 520 15.30 1.16 36.03
N PHE A 521 15.00 0.34 35.03
CA PHE A 521 15.08 -1.13 35.11
C PHE A 521 16.07 -1.74 34.09
N THR A 522 16.93 -0.94 33.48
CA THR A 522 17.91 -1.39 32.49
C THR A 522 19.27 -0.73 32.69
N ASN A 523 20.33 -1.41 32.21
CA ASN A 523 21.68 -0.84 32.15
C ASN A 523 21.91 -0.02 30.87
N GLU A 524 20.97 -0.04 29.92
CA GLU A 524 21.00 0.81 28.74
C GLU A 524 20.87 2.27 29.16
N LYS A 525 21.85 3.10 28.80
CA LYS A 525 21.95 4.47 29.33
C LYS A 525 21.17 5.50 28.54
N HIS A 526 20.79 5.19 27.30
CA HIS A 526 20.25 6.15 26.34
C HIS A 526 19.51 5.40 25.22
N VAL A 527 18.44 6.01 24.71
CA VAL A 527 17.78 5.58 23.48
C VAL A 527 17.53 6.77 22.55
N PHE A 528 17.46 6.50 21.25
CA PHE A 528 16.91 7.44 20.27
C PHE A 528 15.40 7.21 20.10
N THR A 529 14.62 8.25 19.86
CA THR A 529 13.21 8.09 19.47
C THR A 529 12.92 8.89 18.21
N ASN A 530 12.33 8.24 17.21
CA ASN A 530 11.96 8.90 15.96
C ASN A 530 10.56 9.52 16.08
N LEU A 531 10.43 10.80 15.75
CA LEU A 531 9.19 11.56 15.82
C LEU A 531 9.02 12.35 14.52
N GLY A 532 7.83 12.32 13.90
CA GLY A 532 7.53 13.16 12.75
C GLY A 532 6.97 14.52 13.16
N ASP A 533 7.14 15.55 12.34
CA ASP A 533 6.54 16.88 12.48
C ASP A 533 5.01 16.85 12.72
N GLY A 534 4.26 16.05 11.94
CA GLY A 534 2.82 15.90 12.15
C GLY A 534 2.46 15.31 13.52
N THR A 535 3.25 14.34 14.02
CA THR A 535 3.03 13.78 15.35
C THR A 535 3.46 14.75 16.46
N TYR A 536 4.53 15.50 16.22
CA TYR A 536 4.97 16.56 17.11
C TYR A 536 3.87 17.59 17.34
N PHE A 537 3.23 18.07 16.27
CA PHE A 537 2.10 19.01 16.37
C PHE A 537 0.86 18.40 17.04
N HIS A 538 0.54 17.13 16.71
CA HIS A 538 -0.64 16.43 17.21
C HIS A 538 -0.67 16.30 18.75
N SER A 539 0.45 15.88 19.35
CA SER A 539 0.66 15.86 20.81
C SER A 539 2.07 15.48 21.26
N GLY A 540 3.02 15.25 20.34
CA GLY A 540 4.38 14.80 20.67
C GLY A 540 5.18 15.75 21.57
N ILE A 541 4.83 17.04 21.61
CA ILE A 541 5.40 17.98 22.59
C ILE A 541 5.12 17.56 24.05
N LEU A 542 3.96 16.95 24.33
CA LEU A 542 3.62 16.45 25.66
C LEU A 542 4.50 15.26 26.06
N ALA A 543 4.86 14.40 25.10
CA ALA A 543 5.81 13.31 25.33
C ALA A 543 7.21 13.83 25.68
N ILE A 544 7.69 14.85 24.95
CA ILE A 544 8.98 15.49 25.23
C ILE A 544 8.96 16.10 26.63
N ARG A 545 7.91 16.85 26.97
CA ARG A 545 7.73 17.44 28.32
C ARG A 545 7.76 16.37 29.41
N ALA A 546 7.10 15.24 29.21
CA ALA A 546 7.10 14.13 30.16
C ALA A 546 8.50 13.51 30.33
N ALA A 547 9.26 13.33 29.24
CA ALA A 547 10.63 12.84 29.29
C ALA A 547 11.57 13.81 30.04
N VAL A 548 11.41 15.13 29.82
CA VAL A 548 12.18 16.15 30.55
C VAL A 548 11.87 16.11 32.04
N ALA A 549 10.58 16.07 32.39
CA ALA A 549 10.14 15.98 33.78
C ALA A 549 10.69 14.72 34.49
N ALA A 550 10.75 13.60 33.76
CA ALA A 550 11.30 12.34 34.26
C ALA A 550 12.84 12.31 34.34
N LYS A 551 13.53 13.30 33.78
CA LYS A 551 15.01 13.40 33.76
C LYS A 551 15.69 12.16 33.17
N VAL A 552 15.08 11.53 32.17
CA VAL A 552 15.65 10.37 31.48
C VAL A 552 16.59 10.81 30.35
N ASN A 553 17.57 9.96 30.04
CA ASN A 553 18.50 10.18 28.95
C ASN A 553 17.89 9.68 27.64
N ILE A 554 17.49 10.58 26.74
CA ILE A 554 16.86 10.25 25.46
C ILE A 554 17.12 11.34 24.43
N THR A 555 17.34 10.95 23.17
CA THR A 555 17.41 11.90 22.05
C THR A 555 16.17 11.79 21.18
N TYR A 556 15.41 12.89 21.08
CA TYR A 556 14.30 13.01 20.14
C TYR A 556 14.81 13.38 18.74
N LYS A 557 14.54 12.52 17.77
CA LYS A 557 14.87 12.73 16.36
C LYS A 557 13.61 13.20 15.63
N ILE A 558 13.45 14.51 15.56
CA ILE A 558 12.27 15.16 14.97
C ILE A 558 12.51 15.33 13.47
N LEU A 559 11.88 14.49 12.66
CA LEU A 559 11.92 14.60 11.21
C LEU A 559 10.89 15.64 10.75
N PHE A 560 11.39 16.79 10.27
CA PHE A 560 10.60 17.81 9.58
C PHE A 560 10.64 17.52 8.08
N ASN A 561 9.50 17.11 7.52
CA ASN A 561 9.39 16.70 6.12
C ASN A 561 8.30 17.49 5.35
N ASP A 562 7.59 18.40 6.03
CA ASP A 562 6.58 19.31 5.47
C ASP A 562 5.36 18.58 4.85
N ALA A 563 5.09 17.35 5.29
CA ALA A 563 3.93 16.59 4.81
C ALA A 563 3.54 15.46 5.76
N VAL A 564 2.24 15.27 5.97
CA VAL A 564 1.70 14.03 6.55
C VAL A 564 1.76 12.93 5.51
N ALA A 565 2.96 12.37 5.35
CA ALA A 565 3.38 11.64 4.16
C ALA A 565 2.41 10.52 3.78
N MET A 566 2.01 9.65 4.71
CA MET A 566 1.16 8.48 4.42
C MET A 566 -0.29 8.81 4.06
N THR A 567 -0.76 10.05 4.30
CA THR A 567 -2.17 10.45 4.06
C THR A 567 -2.44 10.99 2.65
N GLY A 568 -1.54 10.68 1.71
CA GLY A 568 -1.54 11.26 0.39
C GLY A 568 -0.86 12.63 0.33
N GLY A 569 0.09 12.93 1.24
CA GLY A 569 0.91 14.15 1.20
C GLY A 569 0.18 15.42 1.61
N GLN A 570 -0.77 15.32 2.53
CA GLN A 570 -1.45 16.48 3.10
C GLN A 570 -0.47 17.34 3.90
N SER A 571 -0.65 18.66 3.90
CA SER A 571 0.05 19.52 4.85
C SER A 571 -0.32 19.10 6.28
N PHE A 572 0.63 19.15 7.21
CA PHE A 572 0.27 19.01 8.63
C PHE A 572 -0.46 20.29 9.07
N ASP A 573 -1.31 20.17 10.08
CA ASP A 573 -2.07 21.32 10.58
C ASP A 573 -1.12 22.19 11.41
N GLY A 574 -1.06 23.50 11.15
CA GLY A 574 -0.29 24.44 11.97
C GLY A 574 0.93 25.07 11.29
N PRO A 575 1.39 26.23 11.83
CA PRO A 575 2.47 27.02 11.24
C PRO A 575 3.86 26.55 11.72
N LEU A 576 4.18 25.26 11.69
CA LEU A 576 5.49 24.81 12.16
C LEU A 576 6.58 25.07 11.11
N ASP A 577 7.72 25.54 11.59
CA ASP A 577 9.00 25.48 10.91
C ASP A 577 10.08 24.93 11.86
N PRO A 578 11.25 24.51 11.36
CA PRO A 578 12.34 24.01 12.20
C PRO A 578 12.77 24.98 13.30
N GLY A 579 12.74 26.29 13.05
CA GLY A 579 13.05 27.32 14.05
C GLY A 579 12.04 27.33 15.19
N MET A 580 10.74 27.31 14.89
CA MET A 580 9.66 27.23 15.87
C MET A 580 9.77 25.98 16.73
N ILE A 581 10.01 24.81 16.12
CA ILE A 581 10.23 23.56 16.85
C ILE A 581 11.41 23.72 17.83
N SER A 582 12.53 24.29 17.38
CA SER A 582 13.70 24.50 18.23
C SER A 582 13.38 25.38 19.45
N ARG A 583 12.64 26.47 19.26
CA ARG A 583 12.26 27.40 20.34
C ARG A 583 11.26 26.76 21.32
N GLN A 584 10.30 25.98 20.81
CA GLN A 584 9.33 25.26 21.66
C GLN A 584 10.02 24.22 22.54
N ILE A 585 10.85 23.34 21.97
CA ILE A 585 11.51 22.29 22.77
C ILE A 585 12.61 22.85 23.69
N ALA A 586 13.28 23.94 23.29
CA ALA A 586 14.20 24.64 24.19
C ALA A 586 13.47 25.20 25.42
N ALA A 587 12.26 25.74 25.25
CA ALA A 587 11.42 26.22 26.34
C ALA A 587 10.96 25.09 27.28
N GLU A 588 10.81 23.86 26.77
CA GLU A 588 10.57 22.67 27.59
C GLU A 588 11.82 22.20 28.36
N GLY A 589 13.01 22.74 28.08
CA GLY A 589 14.26 22.39 28.74
C GLY A 589 15.15 21.38 28.01
N VAL A 590 14.87 21.09 26.73
CA VAL A 590 15.68 20.19 25.90
C VAL A 590 17.01 20.83 25.52
N LYS A 591 18.13 20.16 25.78
CA LYS A 591 19.47 20.60 25.40
C LYS A 591 20.48 19.44 25.36
N PRO A 592 21.43 19.41 24.41
CA PRO A 592 21.55 20.31 23.25
C PRO A 592 20.51 20.01 22.15
N ILE A 593 20.34 20.97 21.23
CA ILE A 593 19.48 20.87 20.04
C ILE A 593 20.35 21.07 18.78
N ILE A 594 20.35 20.11 17.86
CA ILE A 594 21.12 20.18 16.62
C ILE A 594 20.19 19.98 15.42
N VAL A 595 20.29 20.88 14.43
CA VAL A 595 19.56 20.78 13.15
C VAL A 595 20.45 20.06 12.14
N VAL A 596 19.90 19.06 11.47
CA VAL A 596 20.59 18.30 10.41
C VAL A 596 19.80 18.41 9.12
N THR A 597 20.43 18.88 8.04
CA THR A 597 19.79 19.04 6.73
C THR A 597 20.75 18.77 5.57
N ASP A 598 20.24 18.46 4.37
CA ASP A 598 21.06 18.38 3.16
C ASP A 598 21.35 19.74 2.50
N GLU A 599 20.75 20.82 3.02
CA GLU A 599 20.91 22.17 2.50
C GLU A 599 21.16 23.18 3.64
N PRO A 600 22.29 23.12 4.39
CA PRO A 600 22.54 24.01 5.53
C PRO A 600 22.47 25.49 5.17
N ASP A 601 22.95 25.84 3.98
CA ASP A 601 23.02 27.22 3.48
C ASP A 601 21.65 27.82 3.12
N LYS A 602 20.56 27.03 3.16
CA LYS A 602 19.21 27.56 2.90
C LYS A 602 18.69 28.46 4.02
N TYR A 603 19.28 28.34 5.21
CA TYR A 603 18.94 29.16 6.36
C TYR A 603 19.83 30.41 6.39
N PRO A 604 19.24 31.62 6.38
CA PRO A 604 20.04 32.82 6.54
C PRO A 604 20.67 32.86 7.94
N ALA A 605 21.77 33.60 8.10
CA ALA A 605 22.50 33.66 9.36
C ALA A 605 21.68 34.23 10.53
N ASP A 606 20.67 35.04 10.24
CA ASP A 606 19.72 35.64 11.19
C ASP A 606 18.42 34.85 11.34
N TYR A 607 18.36 33.61 10.81
CA TYR A 607 17.20 32.76 10.99
C TYR A 607 16.94 32.55 12.49
N ASN A 608 15.68 32.69 12.89
CA ASN A 608 15.26 32.76 14.29
C ASN A 608 15.35 31.38 15.00
N TRP A 609 16.54 30.88 15.27
CA TRP A 609 16.74 29.65 16.04
C TRP A 609 16.62 29.89 17.56
N ALA A 610 16.38 28.83 18.33
CA ALA A 610 16.65 28.89 19.77
C ALA A 610 18.15 29.11 20.05
N GLU A 611 18.46 29.68 21.21
CA GLU A 611 19.84 29.91 21.62
C GLU A 611 20.64 28.59 21.67
N GLY A 612 21.86 28.60 21.12
CA GLY A 612 22.76 27.43 21.12
C GLY A 612 22.48 26.36 20.06
N VAL A 613 21.45 26.54 19.21
CA VAL A 613 21.18 25.62 18.09
C VAL A 613 22.29 25.72 17.06
N THR A 614 22.76 24.56 16.59
CA THR A 614 23.71 24.48 15.47
C THR A 614 23.07 23.79 14.27
N VAL A 615 23.42 24.22 13.07
CA VAL A 615 22.99 23.59 11.80
C VAL A 615 24.17 22.84 11.21
N ARG A 616 23.98 21.56 10.89
CA ARG A 616 25.00 20.64 10.35
C ARG A 616 24.51 19.97 9.07
N HIS A 617 25.43 19.58 8.21
CA HIS A 617 25.06 18.86 6.99
C HIS A 617 24.74 17.40 7.32
N ARG A 618 23.80 16.76 6.61
CA ARG A 618 23.40 15.35 6.86
C ARG A 618 24.52 14.33 6.72
N SER A 619 25.66 14.69 6.11
CA SER A 619 26.86 13.83 6.09
C SER A 619 27.46 13.64 7.49
N GLU A 620 27.22 14.57 8.40
CA GLU A 620 27.70 14.55 9.79
C GLU A 620 26.69 13.84 10.73
N LEU A 621 25.61 13.26 10.18
CA LEU A 621 24.51 12.67 10.96
C LEU A 621 24.99 11.69 12.04
N MET A 622 25.95 10.82 11.73
CA MET A 622 26.44 9.84 12.71
C MET A 622 27.26 10.50 13.82
N ASP A 623 28.01 11.55 13.50
CA ASP A 623 28.80 12.28 14.50
C ASP A 623 27.87 13.06 15.44
N VAL A 624 26.87 13.75 14.88
CA VAL A 624 25.80 14.41 15.64
C VAL A 624 25.09 13.42 16.55
N GLN A 625 24.70 12.23 16.06
CA GLN A 625 24.04 11.24 16.90
C GLN A 625 24.93 10.73 18.03
N ARG A 626 26.22 10.49 17.80
CA ARG A 626 27.15 10.12 18.87
C ARG A 626 27.29 11.23 19.92
N GLU A 627 27.41 12.48 19.47
CA GLU A 627 27.44 13.65 20.35
C GLU A 627 26.20 13.71 21.24
N LEU A 628 25.00 13.55 20.67
CA LEU A 628 23.72 13.62 21.39
C LEU A 628 23.46 12.43 22.32
N ARG A 629 23.94 11.24 21.96
CA ARG A 629 23.81 10.01 22.78
C ARG A 629 24.53 10.13 24.12
N ASP A 630 25.68 10.79 24.10
CA ASP A 630 26.56 10.86 25.27
C ASP A 630 26.19 12.06 26.19
N GLN A 631 25.13 12.81 25.86
CA GLN A 631 24.60 13.90 26.69
C GLN A 631 23.61 13.37 27.75
N PRO A 632 23.72 13.81 29.01
CA PRO A 632 22.72 13.52 30.03
C PRO A 632 21.43 14.32 29.80
N GLY A 633 20.30 13.73 30.17
CA GLY A 633 18.97 14.33 30.03
C GLY A 633 18.40 14.20 28.62
N VAL A 634 17.46 15.09 28.30
CA VAL A 634 16.75 15.08 27.02
C VAL A 634 17.45 15.99 26.02
N SER A 635 17.88 15.41 24.90
CA SER A 635 18.47 16.12 23.77
C SER A 635 17.60 15.96 22.51
N ALA A 636 17.82 16.78 21.49
CA ALA A 636 17.07 16.68 20.24
C ALA A 636 17.90 16.92 18.97
N MET A 637 17.53 16.19 17.93
CA MET A 637 17.97 16.41 16.57
C MET A 637 16.76 16.76 15.70
N ILE A 638 16.75 17.94 15.08
CA ILE A 638 15.75 18.30 14.07
C ILE A 638 16.32 17.92 12.71
N TYR A 639 15.83 16.84 12.13
CA TYR A 639 16.22 16.38 10.80
C TYR A 639 15.29 17.03 9.77
N ASP A 640 15.77 18.00 9.01
CA ASP A 640 14.96 18.76 8.06
C ASP A 640 15.27 18.35 6.61
N GLN A 641 14.32 17.63 6.01
CA GLN A 641 14.36 17.19 4.62
C GLN A 641 12.95 16.84 4.12
N THR A 642 12.50 17.50 3.05
CA THR A 642 11.14 17.34 2.48
C THR A 642 10.82 15.89 2.09
N CYS A 643 9.57 15.46 2.32
CA CYS A 643 9.06 14.17 1.89
C CYS A 643 9.32 13.92 0.38
N ALA A 644 9.94 12.78 0.05
CA ALA A 644 10.36 12.46 -1.32
C ALA A 644 9.20 12.35 -2.32
N SER A 645 8.06 11.80 -1.89
CA SER A 645 6.87 11.71 -2.74
C SER A 645 6.25 13.08 -3.01
N GLU A 646 6.25 13.97 -2.01
CA GLU A 646 5.71 15.31 -2.14
C GLU A 646 6.62 16.21 -2.97
N LYS A 647 7.93 16.14 -2.74
CA LYS A 647 8.97 16.75 -3.58
C LYS A 647 8.79 16.41 -5.07
N ARG A 648 8.46 15.15 -5.39
CA ARG A 648 8.16 14.73 -6.77
C ARG A 648 6.87 15.36 -7.33
N ARG A 649 5.81 15.44 -6.52
CA ARG A 649 4.52 16.02 -6.96
C ARG A 649 4.63 17.51 -7.21
N ARG A 650 5.22 18.25 -6.27
CA ARG A 650 5.46 19.70 -6.42
C ARG A 650 6.35 19.99 -7.63
N ARG A 651 7.41 19.19 -7.88
CA ARG A 651 8.21 19.30 -9.13
C ARG A 651 7.39 19.11 -10.40
N LYS A 652 6.44 18.15 -10.43
CA LYS A 652 5.54 17.97 -11.60
C LYS A 652 4.60 19.16 -11.81
N ARG A 653 4.29 19.91 -10.74
CA ARG A 653 3.46 21.14 -10.77
C ARG A 653 4.28 22.42 -10.89
N ASN A 654 5.61 22.33 -11.02
CA ASN A 654 6.55 23.47 -11.00
C ASN A 654 6.54 24.28 -9.68
N GLU A 655 6.14 23.66 -8.56
CA GLU A 655 6.06 24.27 -7.22
C GLU A 655 7.30 23.96 -6.34
N TYR A 656 8.32 23.28 -6.88
CA TYR A 656 9.54 22.91 -6.14
C TYR A 656 10.75 22.83 -7.08
N PRO A 657 11.96 23.25 -6.66
CA PRO A 657 13.15 23.23 -7.52
C PRO A 657 13.46 21.83 -8.08
N ASP A 658 13.60 21.76 -9.41
CA ASP A 658 14.08 20.55 -10.08
C ASP A 658 15.55 20.71 -10.47
N PRO A 659 16.51 20.12 -9.73
CA PRO A 659 17.92 20.30 -10.05
C PRO A 659 18.21 19.66 -11.42
N ALA A 660 18.90 20.40 -12.28
CA ALA A 660 19.40 19.92 -13.57
C ALA A 660 20.61 18.99 -13.38
N LYS A 661 20.44 17.97 -12.54
CA LYS A 661 21.47 17.02 -12.10
C LYS A 661 20.85 15.62 -12.13
N ARG A 662 21.51 14.64 -12.75
CA ARG A 662 21.05 13.24 -12.87
C ARG A 662 22.19 12.26 -12.64
N ALA A 663 21.96 11.22 -11.84
CA ALA A 663 22.93 10.15 -11.64
C ALA A 663 22.79 9.08 -12.74
N VAL A 664 23.92 8.70 -13.34
CA VAL A 664 24.03 7.66 -14.37
C VAL A 664 25.12 6.68 -13.95
N ILE A 665 24.92 5.39 -14.23
CA ILE A 665 25.91 4.34 -13.97
C ILE A 665 26.48 3.88 -15.31
N ASN A 666 27.81 3.87 -15.43
CA ASN A 666 28.51 3.13 -16.47
C ASN A 666 28.54 1.64 -16.09
N GLU A 667 27.67 0.86 -16.73
CA GLU A 667 27.49 -0.58 -16.53
C GLU A 667 28.76 -1.38 -16.84
N ALA A 668 29.61 -0.90 -17.75
CA ALA A 668 30.87 -1.54 -18.08
C ALA A 668 31.85 -1.43 -16.90
N VAL A 669 31.81 -0.32 -16.14
CA VAL A 669 32.60 -0.11 -14.92
C VAL A 669 31.93 -0.74 -13.70
N CYS A 670 30.61 -0.81 -13.64
CA CYS A 670 29.88 -1.40 -12.50
C CYS A 670 30.28 -2.86 -12.23
N GLU A 671 30.50 -3.22 -10.96
CA GLU A 671 30.77 -4.61 -10.55
C GLU A 671 29.52 -5.33 -10.01
N GLY A 672 28.36 -4.67 -10.01
CA GLY A 672 27.12 -5.28 -9.52
C GLY A 672 27.07 -5.51 -8.00
N CYS A 673 28.04 -4.97 -7.24
CA CYS A 673 28.25 -5.25 -5.81
C CYS A 673 27.13 -4.83 -4.85
N GLY A 674 26.20 -3.97 -5.29
CA GLY A 674 25.07 -3.55 -4.46
C GLY A 674 25.38 -2.49 -3.39
N ASP A 675 26.62 -2.03 -3.22
CA ASP A 675 26.95 -1.05 -2.17
C ASP A 675 26.17 0.27 -2.33
N CYS A 676 25.89 0.71 -3.55
CA CYS A 676 24.99 1.84 -3.80
C CYS A 676 23.57 1.64 -3.24
N SER A 677 23.06 0.40 -3.23
CA SER A 677 21.79 0.04 -2.59
C SER A 677 21.91 0.01 -1.07
N VAL A 678 23.03 -0.48 -0.52
CA VAL A 678 23.32 -0.47 0.93
C VAL A 678 23.36 0.96 1.48
N GLN A 679 24.03 1.86 0.76
CA GLN A 679 24.14 3.25 1.20
C GLN A 679 22.83 4.01 1.07
N SER A 680 22.14 3.89 -0.07
CA SER A 680 20.95 4.70 -0.38
C SER A 680 19.61 4.10 0.04
N ASN A 681 19.54 2.78 0.20
CA ASN A 681 18.30 2.04 0.43
C ASN A 681 17.19 2.39 -0.59
N CYS A 682 17.57 2.55 -1.87
CA CYS A 682 16.76 3.19 -2.90
C CYS A 682 16.22 2.20 -3.94
N LEU A 683 14.90 2.22 -4.17
CA LEU A 683 14.21 1.39 -5.17
C LEU A 683 14.47 1.82 -6.63
N SER A 684 15.04 3.00 -6.87
CA SER A 684 15.40 3.45 -8.23
C SER A 684 16.78 2.94 -8.68
N VAL A 685 17.51 2.23 -7.83
CA VAL A 685 18.71 1.48 -8.23
C VAL A 685 18.25 0.09 -8.65
N GLU A 686 18.18 -0.15 -9.96
CA GLU A 686 17.62 -1.35 -10.56
C GLU A 686 18.72 -2.28 -11.10
N PRO A 687 18.47 -3.60 -11.22
CA PRO A 687 19.36 -4.50 -11.90
C PRO A 687 19.42 -4.20 -13.40
N LEU A 688 20.57 -4.48 -13.99
CA LEU A 688 20.74 -4.51 -15.43
C LEU A 688 21.49 -5.80 -15.79
N GLU A 689 20.83 -6.73 -16.48
CA GLU A 689 21.49 -7.94 -16.97
C GLU A 689 22.38 -7.61 -18.17
N THR A 690 23.65 -8.00 -18.07
CA THR A 690 24.63 -7.82 -19.14
C THR A 690 25.38 -9.12 -19.41
N GLU A 691 26.05 -9.20 -20.55
CA GLU A 691 26.92 -10.35 -20.88
C GLU A 691 28.06 -10.56 -19.86
N LEU A 692 28.47 -9.49 -19.17
CA LEU A 692 29.52 -9.49 -18.14
C LEU A 692 28.96 -9.71 -16.73
N GLY A 693 27.78 -10.33 -16.64
CA GLY A 693 27.03 -10.54 -15.41
C GLY A 693 26.14 -9.36 -15.05
N ARG A 694 25.48 -9.47 -13.90
CA ARG A 694 24.52 -8.48 -13.42
C ARG A 694 25.20 -7.16 -13.02
N LYS A 695 24.63 -6.05 -13.49
CA LYS A 695 25.07 -4.66 -13.22
C LYS A 695 23.94 -3.85 -12.58
N ARG A 696 24.16 -2.55 -12.43
CA ARG A 696 23.20 -1.61 -11.85
C ARG A 696 22.89 -0.50 -12.83
N GLN A 697 21.67 0.00 -12.78
CA GLN A 697 21.25 1.20 -13.49
C GLN A 697 20.37 2.07 -12.59
N ILE A 698 20.20 3.34 -12.96
CA ILE A 698 19.30 4.26 -12.27
C ILE A 698 18.05 4.45 -13.13
N ASN A 699 16.90 4.10 -12.59
CA ASN A 699 15.62 4.43 -13.20
C ASN A 699 15.37 5.94 -13.13
N GLN A 700 15.52 6.62 -14.27
CA GLN A 700 15.43 8.07 -14.34
C GLN A 700 14.00 8.60 -14.11
N SER A 701 12.99 7.77 -14.34
CA SER A 701 11.56 8.12 -14.21
C SER A 701 11.08 8.07 -12.75
N SER A 702 11.67 7.18 -11.94
CA SER A 702 11.33 7.03 -10.52
C SER A 702 12.30 7.75 -9.56
N CYS A 703 13.49 8.13 -10.03
CA CYS A 703 14.51 8.79 -9.22
C CYS A 703 14.08 10.18 -8.72
N ASN A 704 14.24 10.42 -7.40
CA ASN A 704 13.91 11.69 -6.74
C ASN A 704 15.11 12.63 -6.53
N LYS A 705 16.28 12.30 -7.08
CA LYS A 705 17.49 13.16 -7.08
C LYS A 705 18.01 13.52 -5.68
N ASP A 706 18.05 12.56 -4.75
CA ASP A 706 18.72 12.76 -3.44
C ASP A 706 20.25 12.55 -3.52
N PHE A 707 20.69 11.86 -4.58
CA PHE A 707 22.07 11.46 -4.88
C PHE A 707 22.76 10.61 -3.81
N SER A 708 22.05 10.08 -2.81
CA SER A 708 22.67 9.25 -1.76
C SER A 708 23.33 7.98 -2.33
N CYS A 709 22.84 7.46 -3.47
CA CYS A 709 23.44 6.33 -4.17
C CYS A 709 24.85 6.61 -4.68
N THR A 710 25.22 7.87 -4.91
CA THR A 710 26.57 8.25 -5.33
C THR A 710 27.56 8.20 -4.17
N THR A 711 27.14 7.96 -2.93
CA THR A 711 28.09 7.74 -1.80
C THR A 711 28.68 6.34 -1.79
N GLY A 712 28.02 5.36 -2.44
CA GLY A 712 28.55 4.00 -2.56
C GLY A 712 29.94 3.98 -3.19
N PHE A 713 30.82 3.11 -2.69
CA PHE A 713 32.23 3.06 -3.08
C PHE A 713 32.39 2.37 -4.44
N CYS A 714 32.06 3.11 -5.50
CA CYS A 714 32.08 2.64 -6.88
C CYS A 714 32.43 3.80 -7.84
N PRO A 715 33.42 3.63 -8.74
CA PRO A 715 33.80 4.62 -9.74
C PRO A 715 32.86 4.65 -10.96
N SER A 716 31.82 3.81 -11.02
CA SER A 716 30.88 3.75 -12.13
C SER A 716 29.86 4.90 -12.16
N PHE A 717 29.74 5.65 -11.07
CA PHE A 717 28.76 6.74 -10.96
C PHE A 717 29.29 8.00 -11.63
N VAL A 718 28.50 8.50 -12.56
CA VAL A 718 28.68 9.80 -13.20
C VAL A 718 27.45 10.63 -12.94
N THR A 719 27.63 11.88 -12.56
CA THR A 719 26.54 12.84 -12.52
C THR A 719 26.57 13.71 -13.76
N VAL A 720 25.44 13.77 -14.45
CA VAL A 720 25.19 14.64 -15.60
C VAL A 720 24.53 15.90 -15.08
N GLU A 721 25.20 17.04 -15.26
CA GLU A 721 24.70 18.38 -14.93
C GLU A 721 24.34 19.14 -16.22
N GLY A 722 23.22 19.86 -16.22
CA GLY A 722 22.65 20.45 -17.43
C GLY A 722 21.93 19.40 -18.31
N GLY A 723 21.50 19.85 -19.49
CA GLY A 723 20.73 19.06 -20.45
C GLY A 723 19.35 18.59 -19.96
N ALA A 724 18.54 18.10 -20.88
CA ALA A 724 17.28 17.42 -20.58
C ALA A 724 17.38 15.95 -21.00
N LEU A 725 16.59 15.07 -20.38
CA LEU A 725 16.44 13.71 -20.89
C LEU A 725 15.81 13.79 -22.28
N LYS A 726 16.43 13.13 -23.25
CA LYS A 726 15.85 12.99 -24.58
C LYS A 726 14.49 12.33 -24.43
N LYS A 727 13.45 13.00 -24.93
CA LYS A 727 12.19 12.32 -25.16
C LYS A 727 12.48 11.19 -26.15
N PRO A 728 12.05 9.94 -25.89
CA PRO A 728 12.19 8.90 -26.88
C PRO A 728 11.62 9.44 -28.18
N LYS A 729 12.40 9.34 -29.28
CA LYS A 729 11.81 9.55 -30.60
C LYS A 729 10.64 8.60 -30.63
N LYS A 730 9.41 9.13 -30.68
CA LYS A 730 8.23 8.31 -30.93
C LYS A 730 8.65 7.38 -32.06
N ALA A 731 8.53 6.06 -31.87
CA ALA A 731 8.66 5.12 -32.98
C ALA A 731 7.88 5.74 -34.15
N ALA A 732 8.33 5.58 -35.40
CA ALA A 732 7.89 6.35 -36.58
C ALA A 732 6.37 6.38 -36.89
N ALA A 733 5.50 5.94 -35.96
CA ALA A 733 4.17 6.46 -35.73
C ALA A 733 4.18 7.97 -35.32
N GLY A 734 4.21 8.83 -36.34
CA GLY A 734 3.66 10.19 -36.23
C GLY A 734 4.64 11.34 -36.45
N GLN A 735 5.17 11.48 -37.68
CA GLN A 735 5.72 12.77 -38.14
C GLN A 735 4.64 13.85 -38.36
N ASP A 736 3.34 13.49 -38.31
CA ASP A 736 2.22 14.41 -38.60
C ASP A 736 1.30 14.74 -37.41
N GLY A 737 1.69 14.43 -36.16
CA GLY A 737 0.86 14.77 -35.00
C GLY A 737 -0.50 14.05 -34.91
N LYS A 738 -0.80 13.11 -35.81
CA LYS A 738 -1.94 12.20 -35.68
C LYS A 738 -1.63 11.12 -34.64
N ALA A 739 -2.63 10.86 -33.80
CA ALA A 739 -2.64 9.88 -32.71
C ALA A 739 -2.35 8.45 -33.19
N ALA A 740 -2.29 7.49 -32.26
CA ALA A 740 -2.19 6.04 -32.48
C ALA A 740 -2.88 5.60 -33.79
N PRO A 741 -2.35 4.60 -34.53
CA PRO A 741 -2.90 4.21 -35.83
C PRO A 741 -4.41 4.02 -35.72
N ALA A 742 -5.15 4.75 -36.57
CA ALA A 742 -6.58 4.55 -36.77
C ALA A 742 -6.79 3.23 -37.52
N ALA A 743 -6.38 2.12 -36.91
CA ALA A 743 -6.90 0.83 -37.30
C ALA A 743 -8.38 0.85 -36.90
N VAL A 744 -9.28 0.69 -37.86
CA VAL A 744 -10.66 0.31 -37.57
C VAL A 744 -10.56 -1.07 -36.91
N LEU A 745 -10.50 -1.07 -35.58
CA LEU A 745 -10.44 -2.31 -34.80
C LEU A 745 -11.85 -2.92 -34.78
N PRO A 746 -11.98 -4.25 -34.89
CA PRO A 746 -13.27 -4.89 -34.76
C PRO A 746 -13.87 -4.59 -33.38
N ALA A 747 -15.16 -4.26 -33.32
CA ALA A 747 -15.85 -4.11 -32.06
C ALA A 747 -15.90 -5.48 -31.34
N PRO A 748 -15.43 -5.57 -30.08
CA PRO A 748 -15.50 -6.83 -29.34
C PRO A 748 -16.95 -7.15 -28.94
N VAL A 749 -17.25 -8.44 -28.74
CA VAL A 749 -18.49 -8.86 -28.09
C VAL A 749 -18.33 -8.62 -26.59
N LEU A 750 -19.25 -7.86 -26.00
CA LEU A 750 -19.18 -7.49 -24.59
C LEU A 750 -19.87 -8.53 -23.71
N PRO A 751 -19.31 -8.89 -22.54
CA PRO A 751 -20.00 -9.74 -21.57
C PRO A 751 -21.25 -9.07 -21.00
N SER A 752 -22.20 -9.89 -20.53
CA SER A 752 -23.43 -9.41 -19.89
C SER A 752 -23.20 -9.02 -18.42
N THR A 753 -23.95 -8.00 -17.96
CA THR A 753 -24.03 -7.56 -16.55
C THR A 753 -25.37 -7.91 -15.88
N ALA A 754 -26.17 -8.77 -16.50
CA ALA A 754 -27.41 -9.29 -15.91
C ALA A 754 -27.17 -10.05 -14.60
N GLN A 755 -25.98 -10.63 -14.45
CA GLN A 755 -25.44 -11.12 -13.19
C GLN A 755 -24.23 -10.26 -12.80
N PRO A 756 -23.93 -10.11 -11.50
CA PRO A 756 -22.77 -9.33 -11.05
C PRO A 756 -21.47 -9.81 -11.69
N TYR A 757 -20.78 -8.90 -12.41
CA TYR A 757 -19.51 -9.14 -13.07
C TYR A 757 -18.35 -8.59 -12.21
N GLY A 758 -17.44 -9.47 -11.78
CA GLY A 758 -16.31 -9.14 -10.91
C GLY A 758 -15.00 -8.95 -11.65
N ILE A 759 -14.39 -7.77 -11.52
CA ILE A 759 -13.09 -7.43 -12.10
C ILE A 759 -12.10 -7.17 -10.97
N LEU A 760 -10.94 -7.84 -11.01
CA LEU A 760 -9.83 -7.58 -10.10
C LEU A 760 -8.67 -6.93 -10.87
N ILE A 761 -8.22 -5.78 -10.40
CA ILE A 761 -7.05 -5.08 -10.97
C ILE A 761 -5.92 -5.15 -9.96
N THR A 762 -4.78 -5.70 -10.34
CA THR A 762 -3.63 -5.88 -9.44
C THR A 762 -2.44 -5.06 -9.95
N GLY A 763 -1.66 -4.46 -9.05
CA GLY A 763 -0.46 -3.74 -9.45
C GLY A 763 0.29 -3.08 -8.31
N ILE A 764 1.15 -2.12 -8.65
CA ILE A 764 2.05 -1.46 -7.70
C ILE A 764 1.48 -0.09 -7.31
N GLY A 765 1.58 0.25 -6.02
CA GLY A 765 1.20 1.56 -5.52
C GLY A 765 1.85 2.71 -6.28
N GLY A 766 1.04 3.66 -6.73
CA GLY A 766 1.47 4.85 -7.47
C GLY A 766 1.68 4.66 -8.98
N THR A 767 1.26 3.54 -9.59
CA THR A 767 1.33 3.31 -11.05
C THR A 767 0.01 3.50 -11.82
N GLY A 768 -1.11 3.73 -11.12
CA GLY A 768 -2.42 4.02 -11.75
C GLY A 768 -3.47 2.90 -11.63
N VAL A 769 -3.28 1.91 -10.76
CA VAL A 769 -4.25 0.79 -10.54
C VAL A 769 -5.63 1.33 -10.14
N VAL A 770 -5.66 2.22 -9.13
CA VAL A 770 -6.87 2.90 -8.65
C VAL A 770 -7.57 3.68 -9.76
N THR A 771 -6.80 4.32 -10.66
CA THR A 771 -7.35 5.10 -11.77
C THR A 771 -8.13 4.22 -12.74
N VAL A 772 -7.64 3.01 -13.04
CA VAL A 772 -8.35 2.05 -13.91
C VAL A 772 -9.68 1.63 -13.25
N GLY A 773 -9.67 1.33 -11.95
CA GLY A 773 -10.89 0.98 -11.22
C GLY A 773 -11.94 2.09 -11.23
N GLN A 774 -11.52 3.34 -10.99
CA GLN A 774 -12.40 4.51 -11.05
C GLN A 774 -12.96 4.74 -12.46
N ILE A 775 -12.17 4.57 -13.51
CA ILE A 775 -12.62 4.72 -14.90
C ILE A 775 -13.70 3.70 -15.23
N LEU A 776 -13.53 2.43 -14.83
CA LEU A 776 -14.55 1.40 -15.03
C LEU A 776 -15.86 1.73 -14.29
N ALA A 777 -15.77 2.19 -13.04
CA ALA A 777 -16.96 2.54 -12.26
C ALA A 777 -17.71 3.75 -12.82
N VAL A 778 -16.99 4.80 -13.24
CA VAL A 778 -17.59 5.98 -13.89
C VAL A 778 -18.19 5.61 -15.26
N ALA A 779 -17.51 4.78 -16.05
CA ALA A 779 -18.04 4.31 -17.33
C ALA A 779 -19.34 3.51 -17.16
N ALA A 780 -19.42 2.65 -16.15
CA ALA A 780 -20.65 1.94 -15.80
C ALA A 780 -21.78 2.90 -15.39
N HIS A 781 -21.46 3.92 -14.59
CA HIS A 781 -22.44 4.94 -14.21
C HIS A 781 -22.98 5.73 -15.42
N VAL A 782 -22.11 6.07 -16.39
CA VAL A 782 -22.50 6.72 -17.65
C VAL A 782 -23.47 5.85 -18.47
N GLU A 783 -23.35 4.52 -18.39
CA GLU A 783 -24.29 3.57 -19.01
C GLU A 783 -25.56 3.32 -18.19
N GLY A 784 -25.72 3.96 -17.02
CA GLY A 784 -26.86 3.77 -16.13
C GLY A 784 -26.84 2.48 -15.30
N LYS A 785 -25.73 1.73 -15.36
CA LYS A 785 -25.48 0.47 -14.63
C LYS A 785 -25.15 0.71 -13.15
N GLY A 786 -25.27 -0.34 -12.34
CA GLY A 786 -24.73 -0.39 -10.99
C GLY A 786 -23.21 -0.61 -11.00
N ALA A 787 -22.51 0.04 -10.08
CA ALA A 787 -21.07 -0.10 -9.92
C ALA A 787 -20.67 0.00 -8.44
N ILE A 788 -19.74 -0.86 -8.04
CA ILE A 788 -18.98 -0.73 -6.80
C ILE A 788 -17.50 -0.86 -7.13
N VAL A 789 -16.68 0.04 -6.61
CA VAL A 789 -15.21 -0.06 -6.64
C VAL A 789 -14.66 0.02 -5.23
N LEU A 790 -13.74 -0.87 -4.86
CA LEU A 790 -13.00 -0.81 -3.61
C LEU A 790 -11.50 -0.84 -3.91
N ASP A 791 -10.81 0.23 -3.52
CA ASP A 791 -9.38 0.37 -3.71
C ASP A 791 -8.61 0.02 -2.44
N MET A 792 -7.95 -1.14 -2.44
CA MET A 792 -7.14 -1.61 -1.32
C MET A 792 -5.68 -1.22 -1.51
N SER A 793 -5.24 -0.23 -0.74
CA SER A 793 -3.82 0.16 -0.64
C SER A 793 -3.23 -0.28 0.70
N GLY A 794 -2.04 -0.88 0.68
CA GLY A 794 -1.29 -1.19 1.91
C GLY A 794 -0.61 0.03 2.54
N LEU A 795 0.13 -0.18 3.63
CA LEU A 795 0.91 0.86 4.34
C LEU A 795 1.83 1.70 3.46
N ALA A 796 2.41 1.11 2.41
CA ALA A 796 3.32 1.82 1.51
C ALA A 796 2.57 2.50 0.37
N GLN A 797 2.69 3.82 0.30
CA GLN A 797 2.14 4.60 -0.82
C GLN A 797 2.73 4.26 -2.19
N LYS A 798 3.98 3.77 -2.23
CA LYS A 798 4.68 3.38 -3.46
C LYS A 798 5.48 2.10 -3.22
N GLY A 799 5.56 1.27 -4.25
CA GLY A 799 6.33 0.01 -4.23
C GLY A 799 5.63 -1.16 -3.52
N GLY A 800 4.59 -0.88 -2.72
CA GLY A 800 3.72 -1.91 -2.15
C GLY A 800 2.66 -2.44 -3.12
N PRO A 801 2.03 -3.58 -2.80
CA PRO A 801 0.93 -4.15 -3.58
C PRO A 801 -0.33 -3.28 -3.44
N VAL A 802 -1.06 -3.12 -4.54
CA VAL A 802 -2.38 -2.48 -4.59
C VAL A 802 -3.32 -3.35 -5.41
N MET A 803 -4.56 -3.47 -4.93
CA MET A 803 -5.63 -4.17 -5.62
C MET A 803 -6.87 -3.27 -5.68
N SER A 804 -7.53 -3.24 -6.83
CA SER A 804 -8.82 -2.58 -7.01
C SER A 804 -9.85 -3.64 -7.37
N HIS A 805 -10.88 -3.77 -6.55
CA HIS A 805 -12.03 -4.65 -6.81
C HIS A 805 -13.11 -3.82 -7.47
N VAL A 806 -13.56 -4.21 -8.65
CA VAL A 806 -14.67 -3.56 -9.36
C VAL A 806 -15.77 -4.59 -9.57
N ARG A 807 -17.00 -4.24 -9.21
CA ARG A 807 -18.19 -5.05 -9.47
C ARG A 807 -19.21 -4.25 -10.24
N LEU A 808 -19.70 -4.83 -11.32
CA LEU A 808 -20.65 -4.21 -12.23
C LEU A 808 -21.90 -5.08 -12.34
N ALA A 809 -23.07 -4.46 -12.40
CA ALA A 809 -24.34 -5.16 -12.63
C ALA A 809 -25.32 -4.20 -13.33
N ASP A 810 -26.38 -4.73 -13.93
CA ASP A 810 -27.42 -3.89 -14.55
C ASP A 810 -28.07 -2.94 -13.54
N ARG A 811 -28.22 -3.37 -12.27
CA ARG A 811 -28.79 -2.56 -11.19
C ARG A 811 -27.88 -2.54 -9.97
N GLN A 812 -27.82 -1.39 -9.29
CA GLN A 812 -27.02 -1.21 -8.07
C GLN A 812 -27.43 -2.18 -6.94
N ALA A 813 -28.73 -2.49 -6.82
CA ALA A 813 -29.26 -3.36 -5.77
C ALA A 813 -28.80 -4.83 -5.88
N ASP A 814 -28.35 -5.26 -7.07
CA ASP A 814 -27.86 -6.62 -7.30
C ASP A 814 -26.41 -6.81 -6.83
N LEU A 815 -25.74 -5.73 -6.40
CA LEU A 815 -24.36 -5.76 -5.89
C LEU A 815 -24.33 -5.89 -4.37
N HIS A 816 -24.14 -7.11 -3.87
CA HIS A 816 -24.25 -7.42 -2.45
C HIS A 816 -22.95 -7.34 -1.64
N SER A 817 -21.77 -7.22 -2.23
CA SER A 817 -20.50 -7.11 -1.46
C SER A 817 -19.51 -6.25 -2.23
N THR A 818 -18.65 -5.52 -1.53
CA THR A 818 -17.69 -4.59 -2.13
C THR A 818 -16.47 -5.28 -2.74
N ARG A 819 -16.13 -6.47 -2.23
CA ARG A 819 -15.02 -7.28 -2.74
C ARG A 819 -15.51 -8.28 -3.78
N VAL A 820 -14.61 -8.62 -4.70
CA VAL A 820 -14.77 -9.82 -5.53
C VAL A 820 -14.63 -11.04 -4.61
N GLY A 821 -15.57 -11.97 -4.69
CA GLY A 821 -15.61 -13.15 -3.84
C GLY A 821 -14.53 -14.18 -4.16
N THR A 822 -14.47 -15.24 -3.36
CA THR A 822 -13.54 -16.35 -3.58
C THR A 822 -13.92 -17.11 -4.85
N GLY A 823 -12.97 -17.25 -5.79
CA GLY A 823 -13.19 -17.93 -7.06
C GLY A 823 -14.25 -17.29 -7.98
N SER A 824 -14.62 -16.03 -7.75
CA SER A 824 -15.70 -15.36 -8.49
C SER A 824 -15.26 -14.16 -9.34
N ALA A 825 -13.96 -13.94 -9.52
CA ALA A 825 -13.48 -13.00 -10.53
C ALA A 825 -13.84 -13.52 -11.93
N ASP A 826 -14.44 -12.67 -12.75
CA ASP A 826 -14.68 -12.96 -14.16
C ASP A 826 -13.50 -12.45 -15.02
N LEU A 827 -12.88 -11.33 -14.61
CA LEU A 827 -11.71 -10.75 -15.24
C LEU A 827 -10.63 -10.37 -14.19
N VAL A 828 -9.37 -10.68 -14.48
CA VAL A 828 -8.20 -10.12 -13.80
C VAL A 828 -7.40 -9.27 -14.78
N ILE A 829 -7.20 -7.99 -14.45
CA ILE A 829 -6.28 -7.09 -15.15
C ILE A 829 -4.99 -6.98 -14.33
N GLY A 830 -4.03 -7.83 -14.65
CA GLY A 830 -2.75 -7.92 -13.96
C GLY A 830 -1.74 -6.90 -14.46
N CYS A 831 -1.60 -5.77 -13.78
CA CYS A 831 -0.60 -4.76 -14.15
C CYS A 831 0.81 -5.07 -13.60
N ASP A 832 0.91 -5.97 -12.62
CA ASP A 832 2.17 -6.50 -12.08
C ASP A 832 2.05 -8.01 -11.80
N LEU A 833 2.96 -8.81 -12.34
CA LEU A 833 2.93 -10.27 -12.23
C LEU A 833 2.98 -10.76 -10.77
N ILE A 834 3.85 -10.18 -9.94
CA ILE A 834 4.05 -10.59 -8.55
C ILE A 834 2.78 -10.34 -7.73
N VAL A 835 2.18 -9.15 -7.85
CA VAL A 835 0.93 -8.86 -7.12
C VAL A 835 -0.21 -9.75 -7.62
N THR A 836 -0.26 -10.07 -8.91
CA THR A 836 -1.27 -10.97 -9.46
C THR A 836 -1.13 -12.41 -8.98
N ALA A 837 0.09 -12.87 -8.75
CA ALA A 837 0.39 -14.18 -8.17
C ALA A 837 0.32 -14.20 -6.63
N SER A 838 -0.03 -13.08 -5.98
CA SER A 838 -0.20 -13.07 -4.53
C SER A 838 -1.37 -13.95 -4.08
N ARG A 839 -1.27 -14.52 -2.87
CA ARG A 839 -2.30 -15.39 -2.30
C ARG A 839 -3.71 -14.77 -2.33
N ASP A 840 -3.83 -13.47 -2.05
CA ASP A 840 -5.13 -12.80 -2.05
C ASP A 840 -5.71 -12.70 -3.47
N ALA A 841 -4.91 -12.33 -4.47
CA ALA A 841 -5.35 -12.27 -5.87
C ALA A 841 -5.72 -13.65 -6.42
N LEU A 842 -4.87 -14.66 -6.19
CA LEU A 842 -5.14 -16.06 -6.60
C LEU A 842 -6.42 -16.62 -5.98
N SER A 843 -6.76 -16.21 -4.74
CA SER A 843 -8.00 -16.64 -4.08
C SER A 843 -9.27 -16.18 -4.79
N ARG A 844 -9.20 -15.10 -5.58
CA ARG A 844 -10.36 -14.54 -6.32
C ARG A 844 -10.56 -15.20 -7.68
N MET A 845 -9.52 -15.84 -8.22
CA MET A 845 -9.55 -16.48 -9.54
C MET A 845 -10.29 -17.83 -9.46
N GLY A 846 -11.15 -18.13 -10.43
CA GLY A 846 -11.87 -19.39 -10.60
C GLY A 846 -11.41 -20.13 -11.85
N GLU A 847 -11.17 -21.43 -11.73
CA GLU A 847 -10.77 -22.29 -12.85
C GLU A 847 -11.91 -22.36 -13.88
N GLY A 848 -11.60 -22.12 -15.16
CA GLY A 848 -12.59 -22.08 -16.24
C GLY A 848 -13.55 -20.89 -16.20
N ARG A 849 -13.37 -19.95 -15.25
CA ARG A 849 -14.20 -18.75 -15.09
C ARG A 849 -13.42 -17.46 -15.33
N THR A 850 -12.26 -17.34 -14.71
CA THR A 850 -11.51 -16.08 -14.70
C THR A 850 -10.64 -15.94 -15.93
N HIS A 851 -10.87 -14.91 -16.74
CA HIS A 851 -9.93 -14.49 -17.77
C HIS A 851 -8.86 -13.57 -17.16
N ALA A 852 -7.59 -13.91 -17.30
CA ALA A 852 -6.47 -13.17 -16.74
C ALA A 852 -5.64 -12.51 -17.83
N MET A 853 -5.60 -11.18 -17.86
CA MET A 853 -4.81 -10.38 -18.79
C MET A 853 -3.62 -9.80 -18.03
N ILE A 854 -2.42 -10.36 -18.22
CA ILE A 854 -1.28 -10.15 -17.33
C ILE A 854 -0.11 -9.45 -18.05
N ASN A 855 0.37 -8.36 -17.46
CA ASN A 855 1.65 -7.76 -17.80
C ASN A 855 2.79 -8.63 -17.25
N SER A 856 3.58 -9.21 -18.14
CA SER A 856 4.74 -10.04 -17.79
C SER A 856 6.06 -9.30 -17.69
N THR A 857 6.06 -7.96 -17.86
CA THR A 857 7.30 -7.19 -17.72
C THR A 857 7.82 -7.26 -16.28
N GLY A 858 8.99 -7.88 -16.11
CA GLY A 858 9.63 -8.04 -14.81
C GLY A 858 9.96 -6.70 -14.15
N SER A 859 9.67 -6.60 -12.85
CA SER A 859 9.96 -5.40 -12.06
C SER A 859 10.54 -5.77 -10.69
N SER A 860 11.45 -4.93 -10.18
CA SER A 860 12.16 -5.23 -8.94
C SER A 860 11.28 -5.05 -7.69
N THR A 861 11.59 -5.82 -6.65
CA THR A 861 11.02 -5.68 -5.31
C THR A 861 12.04 -5.10 -4.33
N ALA A 862 11.61 -4.74 -3.12
CA ALA A 862 12.52 -4.29 -2.06
C ALA A 862 13.56 -5.36 -1.66
N ALA A 863 13.28 -6.65 -1.90
CA ALA A 863 14.23 -7.74 -1.65
C ALA A 863 15.56 -7.53 -2.39
N PHE A 864 15.51 -6.94 -3.58
CA PHE A 864 16.70 -6.64 -4.39
C PHE A 864 17.64 -5.61 -3.73
N VAL A 865 17.11 -4.71 -2.90
CA VAL A 865 17.93 -3.73 -2.18
C VAL A 865 18.87 -4.43 -1.20
N LYS A 866 18.42 -5.55 -0.62
CA LYS A 866 19.19 -6.38 0.33
C LYS A 866 19.99 -7.47 -0.37
N ASN A 867 19.41 -8.10 -1.41
CA ASN A 867 20.03 -9.20 -2.14
C ASN A 867 20.39 -8.76 -3.57
N PRO A 868 21.68 -8.53 -3.87
CA PRO A 868 22.11 -8.13 -5.20
C PRO A 868 21.80 -9.18 -6.29
N ASP A 869 21.61 -10.44 -5.91
CA ASP A 869 21.40 -11.59 -6.80
C ASP A 869 19.95 -12.07 -6.85
N TRP A 870 19.01 -11.31 -6.25
CA TRP A 870 17.58 -11.60 -6.29
C TRP A 870 17.05 -11.78 -7.73
N GLN A 871 16.34 -12.86 -8.00
CA GLN A 871 15.76 -13.16 -9.32
C GLN A 871 14.26 -12.87 -9.33
N PHE A 872 13.79 -12.30 -10.43
CA PHE A 872 12.36 -12.10 -10.64
C PHE A 872 11.66 -13.46 -10.83
N PRO A 873 10.64 -13.80 -10.03
CA PRO A 873 10.05 -15.14 -9.99
C PRO A 873 9.06 -15.39 -11.15
N ASP A 874 9.45 -15.12 -12.40
CA ASP A 874 8.56 -15.15 -13.57
C ASP A 874 7.84 -16.51 -13.74
N ALA A 875 8.60 -17.60 -13.87
CA ALA A 875 8.05 -18.92 -14.17
C ALA A 875 7.11 -19.44 -13.07
N GLY A 876 7.47 -19.21 -11.79
CA GLY A 876 6.65 -19.59 -10.64
C GLY A 876 5.33 -18.83 -10.61
N SER A 877 5.39 -17.50 -10.71
CA SER A 877 4.19 -16.65 -10.69
C SER A 877 3.26 -16.93 -11.88
N ARG A 878 3.79 -17.15 -13.09
CA ARG A 878 2.98 -17.55 -14.25
C ARG A 878 2.27 -18.88 -14.02
N SER A 879 3.00 -19.89 -13.53
CA SER A 879 2.45 -21.22 -13.28
C SER A 879 1.30 -21.17 -12.25
N GLU A 880 1.45 -20.37 -11.19
CA GLU A 880 0.41 -20.19 -10.17
C GLU A 880 -0.86 -19.53 -10.73
N ILE A 881 -0.71 -18.49 -11.56
CA ILE A 881 -1.85 -17.81 -12.21
C ILE A 881 -2.56 -18.75 -13.19
N VAL A 882 -1.81 -19.46 -14.03
CA VAL A 882 -2.37 -20.44 -14.97
C VAL A 882 -3.11 -21.55 -14.22
N ARG A 883 -2.55 -22.07 -13.13
CA ARG A 883 -3.22 -23.05 -12.28
C ARG A 883 -4.51 -22.52 -11.65
N ALA A 884 -4.56 -21.24 -11.30
CA ALA A 884 -5.74 -20.64 -10.67
C ALA A 884 -6.89 -20.35 -11.65
N CYS A 885 -6.58 -20.06 -12.92
CA CYS A 885 -7.56 -19.70 -13.96
C CYS A 885 -7.88 -20.84 -14.95
N GLY A 886 -6.92 -21.72 -15.24
CA GLY A 886 -6.96 -22.72 -16.32
C GLY A 886 -6.01 -22.37 -17.48
N GLU A 887 -5.52 -23.38 -18.21
CA GLU A 887 -4.46 -23.25 -19.23
C GLU A 887 -4.75 -22.23 -20.35
N HIS A 888 -6.01 -22.08 -20.77
CA HIS A 888 -6.41 -21.20 -21.88
C HIS A 888 -7.03 -19.89 -21.43
N MET A 889 -6.99 -19.59 -20.13
CA MET A 889 -7.67 -18.45 -19.54
C MET A 889 -6.72 -17.30 -19.19
N ALA A 890 -5.40 -17.49 -19.33
CA ALA A 890 -4.38 -16.50 -18.97
C ALA A 890 -3.54 -16.06 -20.18
N ASP A 891 -3.63 -14.77 -20.52
CA ASP A 891 -2.82 -14.10 -21.53
C ASP A 891 -1.67 -13.33 -20.85
N PHE A 892 -0.45 -13.52 -21.34
CA PHE A 892 0.74 -12.80 -20.85
C PHE A 892 1.32 -11.93 -21.95
N VAL A 893 1.49 -10.63 -21.68
CA VAL A 893 2.03 -9.65 -22.62
C VAL A 893 3.07 -8.77 -21.94
N ASP A 894 4.16 -8.43 -22.63
CA ASP A 894 5.19 -7.51 -22.13
C ASP A 894 4.75 -6.04 -22.23
N ALA A 895 3.55 -5.74 -21.70
CA ALA A 895 2.90 -4.44 -21.78
C ALA A 895 3.74 -3.31 -21.17
N GLY A 896 4.52 -3.59 -20.12
CA GLY A 896 5.49 -2.65 -19.56
C GLY A 896 6.51 -2.15 -20.59
N GLN A 897 7.14 -3.07 -21.30
CA GLN A 897 8.14 -2.76 -22.32
C GLN A 897 7.51 -2.06 -23.53
N ILE A 898 6.39 -2.61 -24.03
CA ILE A 898 5.66 -2.09 -25.18
C ILE A 898 5.17 -0.66 -24.92
N ALA A 899 4.48 -0.43 -23.79
CA ALA A 899 3.95 0.87 -23.44
C ALA A 899 5.06 1.90 -23.24
N THR A 900 6.19 1.52 -22.62
CA THR A 900 7.35 2.41 -22.46
C THR A 900 7.96 2.78 -23.82
N ALA A 901 8.07 1.83 -24.75
CA ALA A 901 8.62 2.08 -26.08
C ALA A 901 7.72 3.00 -26.93
N LEU A 902 6.39 2.85 -26.84
CA LEU A 902 5.42 3.64 -27.61
C LEU A 902 5.17 5.03 -27.00
N MET A 903 5.04 5.10 -25.67
CA MET A 903 4.55 6.27 -24.96
C MET A 903 5.63 7.00 -24.17
N GLY A 904 6.82 6.40 -24.04
CA GLY A 904 7.99 6.97 -23.35
C GLY A 904 7.96 6.88 -21.81
N ASP A 905 6.91 6.31 -21.22
CA ASP A 905 6.75 6.17 -19.77
C ASP A 905 6.01 4.86 -19.45
N SER A 906 6.49 4.12 -18.44
CA SER A 906 5.88 2.87 -17.97
C SER A 906 4.56 3.08 -17.23
N ILE A 907 4.20 4.33 -16.87
CA ILE A 907 2.90 4.63 -16.28
C ILE A 907 1.72 4.35 -17.24
N ALA A 908 1.97 4.30 -18.55
CA ALA A 908 0.96 3.96 -19.56
C ALA A 908 0.49 2.50 -19.47
N THR A 909 1.26 1.61 -18.82
CA THR A 909 1.01 0.17 -18.81
C THR A 909 -0.37 -0.20 -18.28
N ASN A 910 -0.85 0.44 -17.21
CA ASN A 910 -2.13 0.06 -16.61
C ASN A 910 -3.31 0.37 -17.54
N MET A 911 -3.29 1.54 -18.20
CA MET A 911 -4.31 1.93 -19.18
C MET A 911 -4.21 1.09 -20.47
N PHE A 912 -2.99 0.74 -20.88
CA PHE A 912 -2.75 -0.22 -21.96
C PHE A 912 -3.35 -1.59 -21.64
N MET A 913 -3.17 -2.10 -20.42
CA MET A 913 -3.77 -3.38 -20.00
C MET A 913 -5.29 -3.34 -20.01
N LEU A 914 -5.92 -2.21 -19.63
CA LEU A 914 -7.37 -2.03 -19.77
C LEU A 914 -7.80 -2.12 -21.25
N GLY A 915 -7.09 -1.44 -22.16
CA GLY A 915 -7.35 -1.52 -23.59
C GLY A 915 -7.19 -2.93 -24.16
N TYR A 916 -6.16 -3.64 -23.73
CA TYR A 916 -5.92 -5.03 -24.12
C TYR A 916 -7.09 -5.94 -23.67
N ALA A 917 -7.50 -5.84 -22.40
CA ALA A 917 -8.62 -6.60 -21.86
C ALA A 917 -9.97 -6.28 -22.54
N PHE A 918 -10.21 -4.99 -22.85
CA PHE A 918 -11.40 -4.55 -23.57
C PHE A 918 -11.48 -5.18 -24.96
N GLN A 919 -10.39 -5.12 -25.74
CA GLN A 919 -10.39 -5.64 -27.11
C GLN A 919 -10.47 -7.17 -27.18
N LYS A 920 -10.04 -7.87 -26.12
CA LYS A 920 -10.24 -9.32 -25.96
C LYS A 920 -11.69 -9.70 -25.64
N GLY A 921 -12.57 -8.72 -25.38
CA GLY A 921 -14.00 -8.95 -25.13
C GLY A 921 -14.34 -9.37 -23.70
N HIS A 922 -13.52 -8.98 -22.71
CA HIS A 922 -13.74 -9.33 -21.30
C HIS A 922 -14.15 -8.16 -20.42
N VAL A 923 -14.23 -6.93 -20.95
CA VAL A 923 -14.72 -5.76 -20.21
C VAL A 923 -16.19 -5.52 -20.58
N PRO A 924 -17.14 -5.54 -19.63
CA PRO A 924 -18.58 -5.49 -19.92
C PRO A 924 -19.13 -4.06 -20.03
N LEU A 925 -18.37 -3.18 -20.68
CA LEU A 925 -18.68 -1.76 -20.88
C LEU A 925 -18.34 -1.38 -22.32
N SER A 926 -19.06 -0.41 -22.87
CA SER A 926 -18.82 0.11 -24.21
C SER A 926 -17.53 0.93 -24.29
N GLU A 927 -16.96 1.00 -25.50
CA GLU A 927 -15.80 1.87 -25.75
C GLU A 927 -16.12 3.33 -25.44
N ALA A 928 -17.30 3.80 -25.87
CA ALA A 928 -17.71 5.19 -25.71
C ALA A 928 -17.78 5.62 -24.24
N SER A 929 -18.30 4.75 -23.36
CA SER A 929 -18.37 5.05 -21.92
C SER A 929 -16.99 5.07 -21.26
N ILE A 930 -16.07 4.16 -21.64
CA ILE A 930 -14.69 4.15 -21.14
C ILE A 930 -13.95 5.43 -21.59
N VAL A 931 -14.06 5.80 -22.86
CA VAL A 931 -13.45 7.02 -23.39
C VAL A 931 -14.01 8.26 -22.69
N ARG A 932 -15.34 8.31 -22.50
CA ARG A 932 -15.99 9.40 -21.76
C ARG A 932 -15.53 9.48 -20.31
N ALA A 933 -15.36 8.34 -19.63
CA ALA A 933 -14.84 8.30 -18.27
C ALA A 933 -13.39 8.80 -18.18
N ILE A 934 -12.55 8.52 -19.19
CA ILE A 934 -11.18 9.08 -19.29
C ILE A 934 -11.22 10.60 -19.45
N GLU A 935 -12.15 11.14 -20.26
CA GLU A 935 -12.34 12.58 -20.43
C GLU A 935 -12.78 13.25 -19.13
N LEU A 936 -13.80 12.68 -18.47
CA LEU A 936 -14.33 13.18 -17.20
C LEU A 936 -13.26 13.19 -16.10
N ASN A 937 -12.37 12.20 -16.07
CA ASN A 937 -11.26 12.16 -15.11
C ASN A 937 -10.32 13.39 -15.23
N GLY A 938 -10.19 13.97 -16.43
CA GLY A 938 -9.50 15.24 -16.67
C GLY A 938 -7.97 15.19 -16.56
N VAL A 939 -7.36 14.06 -16.17
CA VAL A 939 -5.90 13.93 -16.00
C VAL A 939 -5.28 13.32 -17.25
N SER A 940 -4.42 14.10 -17.94
CA SER A 940 -3.64 13.64 -19.10
C SER A 940 -4.48 12.88 -20.15
N VAL A 941 -5.67 13.40 -20.46
CA VAL A 941 -6.71 12.72 -21.26
C VAL A 941 -6.15 12.09 -22.54
N ALA A 942 -5.48 12.87 -23.39
CA ALA A 942 -4.91 12.38 -24.65
C ALA A 942 -3.88 11.25 -24.47
N PHE A 943 -3.09 11.28 -23.39
CA PHE A 943 -2.13 10.23 -23.08
C PHE A 943 -2.82 8.92 -22.68
N ASN A 944 -3.84 9.00 -21.84
CA ASN A 944 -4.61 7.83 -21.40
C ASN A 944 -5.44 7.22 -22.54
N GLN A 945 -6.09 8.05 -23.36
CA GLN A 945 -6.79 7.57 -24.56
C GLN A 945 -5.82 6.86 -25.52
N ALA A 946 -4.65 7.43 -25.79
CA ALA A 946 -3.65 6.79 -26.64
C ALA A 946 -3.14 5.47 -26.05
N ALA A 947 -2.88 5.39 -24.75
CA ALA A 947 -2.46 4.16 -24.08
C ALA A 947 -3.54 3.06 -24.18
N PHE A 948 -4.81 3.43 -23.97
CA PHE A 948 -5.97 2.53 -24.14
C PHE A 948 -6.05 2.01 -25.58
N THR A 949 -5.97 2.89 -26.59
CA THR A 949 -5.98 2.51 -28.00
C THR A 949 -4.83 1.57 -28.36
N TRP A 950 -3.60 1.84 -27.91
CA TRP A 950 -2.45 0.96 -28.15
C TRP A 950 -2.63 -0.43 -27.51
N GLY A 951 -3.20 -0.48 -26.31
CA GLY A 951 -3.57 -1.74 -25.67
C GLY A 951 -4.53 -2.56 -26.52
N ARG A 952 -5.55 -1.91 -27.08
CA ARG A 952 -6.49 -2.56 -28.00
C ARG A 952 -5.80 -3.04 -29.28
N THR A 953 -4.97 -2.22 -29.91
CA THR A 953 -4.22 -2.63 -31.09
C THR A 953 -3.34 -3.85 -30.82
N ALA A 954 -2.69 -3.91 -29.65
CA ALA A 954 -1.86 -5.05 -29.26
C ALA A 954 -2.67 -6.33 -29.02
N ALA A 955 -3.89 -6.24 -28.51
CA ALA A 955 -4.78 -7.40 -28.37
C ALA A 955 -5.25 -7.95 -29.72
N HIS A 956 -5.39 -7.10 -30.73
CA HIS A 956 -5.80 -7.50 -32.08
C HIS A 956 -4.61 -8.03 -32.93
N ASP A 957 -3.48 -7.31 -32.92
CA ASP A 957 -2.27 -7.67 -33.66
C ASP A 957 -1.01 -7.34 -32.85
N LEU A 958 -0.70 -8.22 -31.89
CA LEU A 958 0.49 -8.09 -31.05
C LEU A 958 1.78 -8.11 -31.88
N ALA A 959 1.79 -8.84 -33.00
CA ALA A 959 2.98 -9.00 -33.82
C ALA A 959 3.38 -7.67 -34.50
N SER A 960 2.41 -6.91 -35.04
CA SER A 960 2.72 -5.58 -35.59
C SER A 960 3.15 -4.57 -34.54
N VAL A 961 2.49 -4.55 -33.38
CA VAL A 961 2.87 -3.64 -32.28
C VAL A 961 4.28 -3.96 -31.80
N THR A 962 4.61 -5.25 -31.63
CA THR A 962 5.95 -5.68 -31.22
C THR A 962 7.01 -5.26 -32.24
N ARG A 963 6.73 -5.37 -33.56
CA ARG A 963 7.63 -4.88 -34.63
C ARG A 963 7.86 -3.37 -34.56
N LEU A 964 6.84 -2.57 -34.22
CA LEU A 964 6.98 -1.12 -34.08
C LEU A 964 7.81 -0.71 -32.86
N THR A 965 7.76 -1.52 -31.80
CA THR A 965 8.51 -1.29 -30.55
C THR A 965 9.89 -1.94 -30.52
N ALA A 966 10.19 -2.83 -31.48
CA ALA A 966 11.50 -3.42 -31.62
C ALA A 966 12.51 -2.30 -31.89
N PRO A 967 13.61 -2.19 -31.11
CA PRO A 967 14.59 -1.14 -31.33
C PRO A 967 15.14 -1.21 -32.77
N ALA A 968 15.29 -0.06 -33.44
CA ALA A 968 15.88 0.06 -34.78
C ALA A 968 17.39 -0.29 -34.84
N LYS A 969 17.91 -1.01 -33.84
CA LYS A 969 19.20 -1.68 -33.94
C LYS A 969 18.94 -3.05 -34.53
N VAL A 970 19.66 -3.34 -35.61
CA VAL A 970 19.86 -4.67 -36.20
C VAL A 970 19.60 -5.74 -35.16
N ILE A 971 18.64 -6.61 -35.45
CA ILE A 971 18.45 -7.88 -34.75
C ILE A 971 19.74 -8.67 -34.99
N GLU A 972 20.78 -8.42 -34.19
CA GLU A 972 21.51 -9.55 -33.66
C GLU A 972 20.46 -10.28 -32.83
N PHE A 973 19.87 -11.31 -33.43
CA PHE A 973 19.38 -12.42 -32.65
C PHE A 973 20.48 -12.66 -31.61
N LYS A 974 20.19 -12.48 -30.32
CA LYS A 974 20.99 -13.15 -29.30
C LYS A 974 20.83 -14.64 -29.60
N ARG A 975 21.60 -15.16 -30.56
CA ARG A 975 21.96 -16.56 -30.62
C ARG A 975 22.33 -16.90 -29.20
N ASN A 976 21.84 -18.02 -28.68
CA ASN A 976 22.41 -18.59 -27.46
C ASN A 976 23.93 -18.57 -27.68
N GLN A 977 24.63 -17.67 -26.98
CA GLN A 977 26.05 -17.49 -27.18
C GLN A 977 26.66 -18.85 -26.93
N THR A 978 27.26 -19.41 -27.96
CA THR A 978 27.98 -20.65 -27.79
C THR A 978 29.14 -20.38 -26.84
N LEU A 979 29.63 -21.42 -26.17
CA LEU A 979 30.80 -21.27 -25.32
C LEU A 979 31.99 -20.68 -26.10
N ASP A 980 32.10 -20.98 -27.39
CA ASP A 980 33.13 -20.41 -28.26
C ASP A 980 32.90 -18.91 -28.55
N ASP A 981 31.65 -18.45 -28.68
CA ASP A 981 31.34 -17.02 -28.75
C ASP A 981 31.78 -16.28 -27.48
N ILE A 982 31.53 -16.88 -26.30
CA ILE A 982 31.96 -16.32 -25.01
C ILE A 982 33.48 -16.22 -24.96
N ILE A 983 34.18 -17.31 -25.30
CA ILE A 983 35.65 -17.35 -25.29
C ILE A 983 36.23 -16.34 -26.29
N GLY A 984 35.70 -16.30 -27.51
CA GLY A 984 36.10 -15.34 -28.54
C GLY A 984 35.93 -13.90 -28.07
N LYS A 985 34.79 -13.59 -27.44
CA LYS A 985 34.56 -12.26 -26.88
C LYS A 985 35.49 -11.93 -25.71
N ARG A 986 35.77 -12.88 -24.82
CA ARG A 986 36.73 -12.69 -23.71
C ARG A 986 38.16 -12.48 -24.22
N MET A 987 38.56 -13.18 -25.28
CA MET A 987 39.85 -12.98 -25.96
C MET A 987 39.99 -11.56 -26.53
N GLU A 988 38.95 -11.06 -27.22
CA GLU A 988 38.91 -9.70 -27.74
C GLU A 988 39.05 -8.67 -26.60
N LEU A 989 38.26 -8.84 -25.53
CA LEU A 989 38.27 -7.94 -24.38
C LEU A 989 39.60 -7.97 -23.62
N LEU A 990 40.23 -9.13 -23.43
CA LEU A 990 41.55 -9.25 -22.78
C LEU A 990 42.68 -8.69 -23.65
N THR A 991 42.55 -8.78 -24.97
CA THR A 991 43.48 -8.16 -25.91
C THR A 991 43.40 -6.63 -25.83
N ALA A 992 42.17 -6.10 -25.77
CA ALA A 992 41.94 -4.67 -25.54
C ALA A 992 42.43 -4.22 -24.15
N TYR A 993 42.19 -5.05 -23.12
CA TYR A 993 42.62 -4.82 -21.74
C TYR A 993 44.14 -4.69 -21.62
N GLN A 994 44.91 -5.67 -22.12
CA GLN A 994 46.37 -5.66 -22.09
C GLN A 994 46.95 -5.84 -23.50
N ASN A 995 47.02 -7.09 -23.99
CA ASN A 995 47.55 -7.49 -25.29
C ASN A 995 47.16 -8.95 -25.63
N VAL A 996 47.51 -9.40 -26.84
CA VAL A 996 47.20 -10.77 -27.33
C VAL A 996 47.84 -11.86 -26.47
N ALA A 997 49.09 -11.66 -26.03
CA ALA A 997 49.79 -12.65 -25.20
C ALA A 997 49.09 -12.89 -23.86
N TYR A 998 48.52 -11.84 -23.25
CA TYR A 998 47.73 -11.94 -22.03
C TYR A 998 46.42 -12.70 -22.27
N ALA A 999 45.73 -12.43 -23.38
CA ALA A 999 44.53 -13.17 -23.77
C ALA A 999 44.82 -14.67 -24.02
N GLN A 1000 45.96 -15.01 -24.62
CA GLN A 1000 46.36 -16.41 -24.83
C GLN A 1000 46.52 -17.19 -23.52
N GLN A 1001 46.93 -16.55 -22.42
CA GLN A 1001 47.00 -17.23 -21.12
C GLN A 1001 45.61 -17.62 -20.59
N TYR A 1002 44.59 -16.81 -20.87
CA TYR A 1002 43.20 -17.13 -20.55
C TYR A 1002 42.75 -18.37 -21.34
N LEU A 1003 42.99 -18.36 -22.65
CA LEU A 1003 42.62 -19.47 -23.53
C LEU A 1003 43.29 -20.77 -23.12
N ALA A 1004 44.58 -20.73 -22.76
CA ALA A 1004 45.33 -21.91 -22.35
C ALA A 1004 44.69 -22.66 -21.15
N LEU A 1005 44.22 -21.93 -20.12
CA LEU A 1005 43.54 -22.56 -19.00
C LEU A 1005 42.15 -23.08 -19.41
N VAL A 1006 41.41 -22.32 -20.21
CA VAL A 1006 40.07 -22.73 -20.66
C VAL A 1006 40.13 -24.00 -21.50
N ASP A 1007 41.11 -24.12 -22.40
CA ASP A 1007 41.33 -25.32 -23.21
C ASP A 1007 41.77 -26.52 -22.37
N GLU A 1008 42.60 -26.30 -21.34
CA GLU A 1008 43.00 -27.33 -20.37
C GLU A 1008 41.78 -27.92 -19.65
N VAL A 1009 40.89 -27.04 -19.16
CA VAL A 1009 39.63 -27.44 -18.48
C VAL A 1009 38.66 -28.12 -19.45
N ARG A 1010 38.52 -27.58 -20.67
CA ARG A 1010 37.69 -28.14 -21.74
C ARG A 1010 38.10 -29.56 -22.08
N ALA A 1011 39.41 -29.81 -22.22
CA ALA A 1011 39.94 -31.12 -22.50
C ALA A 1011 39.71 -32.12 -21.34
N ALA A 1012 39.80 -31.66 -20.09
CA ALA A 1012 39.53 -32.49 -18.92
C ALA A 1012 38.03 -32.81 -18.78
N GLU A 1013 37.14 -31.82 -18.93
CA GLU A 1013 35.69 -31.99 -18.83
C GLU A 1013 35.11 -32.85 -19.97
N ALA A 1014 35.65 -32.72 -21.19
CA ALA A 1014 35.24 -33.52 -22.34
C ALA A 1014 35.36 -35.04 -22.09
N ARG A 1015 36.31 -35.49 -21.27
CA ARG A 1015 36.49 -36.90 -20.90
C ARG A 1015 35.31 -37.47 -20.11
N LEU A 1016 34.48 -36.62 -19.50
CA LEU A 1016 33.31 -37.02 -18.71
C LEU A 1016 32.02 -37.15 -19.53
N GLY A 1017 31.96 -36.57 -20.73
CA GLY A 1017 30.78 -36.65 -21.61
C GLY A 1017 29.50 -35.98 -21.07
N LYS A 1018 29.60 -35.09 -20.08
CA LYS A 1018 28.45 -34.46 -19.37
C LYS A 1018 28.22 -32.98 -19.71
N GLY A 1019 28.76 -32.49 -20.84
CA GLY A 1019 28.62 -31.11 -21.30
C GLY A 1019 29.84 -30.24 -20.99
N THR A 1020 29.65 -28.91 -20.91
CA THR A 1020 30.73 -27.90 -20.81
C THR A 1020 30.55 -26.94 -19.62
N ARG A 1021 29.91 -27.40 -18.54
CA ARG A 1021 29.49 -26.56 -17.40
C ARG A 1021 30.68 -25.98 -16.63
N LEU A 1022 31.71 -26.78 -16.39
CA LEU A 1022 32.94 -26.34 -15.72
C LEU A 1022 33.75 -25.42 -16.64
N THR A 1023 33.81 -25.74 -17.93
CA THR A 1023 34.49 -24.90 -18.93
C THR A 1023 33.81 -23.54 -19.06
N ASP A 1024 32.47 -23.47 -19.04
CA ASP A 1024 31.71 -22.21 -19.06
C ASP A 1024 31.98 -21.38 -17.78
N ALA A 1025 31.98 -22.01 -16.61
CA ALA A 1025 32.33 -21.34 -15.36
C ALA A 1025 33.75 -20.77 -15.41
N VAL A 1026 34.75 -21.55 -15.83
CA VAL A 1026 36.14 -21.09 -15.93
C VAL A 1026 36.29 -19.99 -16.99
N ALA A 1027 35.62 -20.11 -18.14
CA ALA A 1027 35.63 -19.07 -19.18
C ALA A 1027 35.10 -17.73 -18.65
N ARG A 1028 34.06 -17.74 -17.81
CA ARG A 1028 33.51 -16.52 -17.21
C ARG A 1028 34.40 -15.95 -16.12
N TYR A 1029 34.83 -16.80 -15.17
CA TYR A 1029 35.44 -16.34 -13.93
C TYR A 1029 36.95 -16.20 -14.00
N HIS A 1030 37.63 -16.95 -14.87
CA HIS A 1030 39.03 -16.67 -15.19
C HIS A 1030 39.17 -15.29 -15.86
N TYR A 1031 38.29 -15.00 -16.83
CA TYR A 1031 38.22 -13.68 -17.45
C TYR A 1031 37.95 -12.59 -16.42
N LYS A 1032 36.97 -12.76 -15.53
CA LYS A 1032 36.63 -11.77 -14.49
C LYS A 1032 37.83 -11.42 -13.62
N LEU A 1033 38.61 -12.41 -13.20
CA LEU A 1033 39.83 -12.19 -12.41
C LEU A 1033 40.96 -11.56 -13.23
N MET A 1034 41.09 -11.90 -14.51
CA MET A 1034 42.14 -11.35 -15.38
C MET A 1034 41.88 -9.92 -15.85
N ALA A 1035 40.60 -9.54 -16.01
CA ALA A 1035 40.14 -8.22 -16.41
C ALA A 1035 39.65 -7.42 -15.19
N TYR A 1036 40.41 -7.46 -14.09
CA TYR A 1036 40.11 -6.66 -12.91
C TYR A 1036 40.14 -5.16 -13.24
N LYS A 1037 39.19 -4.41 -12.68
CA LYS A 1037 38.97 -3.00 -13.03
C LYS A 1037 39.93 -2.08 -12.28
N ASP A 1038 41.16 -2.04 -12.78
CA ASP A 1038 42.16 -1.09 -12.35
C ASP A 1038 42.01 0.29 -12.97
N GLU A 1039 42.88 1.21 -12.57
CA GLU A 1039 42.83 2.61 -12.96
C GLU A 1039 42.93 2.77 -14.50
N TYR A 1040 43.75 1.95 -15.16
CA TYR A 1040 43.89 1.94 -16.62
C TYR A 1040 42.64 1.39 -17.33
N GLU A 1041 42.04 0.33 -16.80
CA GLU A 1041 40.84 -0.27 -17.38
C GLU A 1041 39.60 0.59 -17.17
N VAL A 1042 39.40 1.14 -15.97
CA VAL A 1042 38.32 2.09 -15.70
C VAL A 1042 38.44 3.30 -16.63
N ALA A 1043 39.65 3.81 -16.84
CA ALA A 1043 39.89 4.88 -17.79
C ALA A 1043 39.50 4.48 -19.23
N ARG A 1044 39.93 3.28 -19.68
CA ARG A 1044 39.58 2.75 -21.00
C ARG A 1044 38.07 2.64 -21.18
N LEU A 1045 37.34 2.09 -20.21
CA LEU A 1045 35.89 1.89 -20.23
C LEU A 1045 35.07 3.19 -20.19
N TYR A 1046 35.68 4.32 -19.81
CA TYR A 1046 35.07 5.64 -19.97
C TYR A 1046 35.39 6.26 -21.33
N THR A 1047 36.57 5.99 -21.91
CA THR A 1047 37.07 6.66 -23.12
C THR A 1047 37.03 5.84 -24.41
N ASP A 1048 36.48 4.63 -24.37
CA ASP A 1048 36.26 3.78 -25.56
C ASP A 1048 35.12 4.26 -26.49
N GLY A 1049 34.43 5.33 -26.09
CA GLY A 1049 33.33 5.97 -26.82
C GLY A 1049 31.94 5.40 -26.50
N ALA A 1050 31.84 4.20 -25.93
CA ALA A 1050 30.54 3.57 -25.64
C ALA A 1050 29.72 4.37 -24.62
N PHE A 1051 30.37 4.81 -23.55
CA PHE A 1051 29.71 5.62 -22.52
C PHE A 1051 29.28 7.01 -23.03
N GLN A 1052 30.11 7.67 -23.84
CA GLN A 1052 29.78 8.96 -24.45
C GLN A 1052 28.57 8.84 -25.38
N ASN A 1053 28.52 7.79 -26.21
CA ASN A 1053 27.38 7.49 -27.07
C ASN A 1053 26.10 7.23 -26.26
N LYS A 1054 26.22 6.53 -25.11
CA LYS A 1054 25.09 6.31 -24.20
C LYS A 1054 24.56 7.64 -23.63
N ILE A 1055 25.43 8.51 -23.12
CA ILE A 1055 25.02 9.84 -22.63
C ILE A 1055 24.37 10.65 -23.76
N ALA A 1056 24.97 10.68 -24.95
CA ALA A 1056 24.43 11.36 -26.11
C ALA A 1056 23.08 10.79 -26.56
N ALA A 1057 22.82 9.50 -26.35
CA ALA A 1057 21.53 8.88 -26.63
C ALA A 1057 20.47 9.21 -25.55
N MET A 1058 20.88 9.39 -24.30
CA MET A 1058 19.99 9.65 -23.16
C MET A 1058 19.64 11.13 -22.97
N PHE A 1059 20.51 12.06 -23.35
CA PHE A 1059 20.37 13.48 -23.06
C PHE A 1059 20.42 14.36 -24.32
N GLU A 1060 19.71 15.48 -24.27
CA GLU A 1060 19.73 16.57 -25.26
C GLU A 1060 20.12 17.90 -24.59
N GLY A 1061 20.63 18.83 -25.39
CA GLY A 1061 21.23 20.07 -24.90
C GLY A 1061 22.65 19.88 -24.35
N ASP A 1062 23.18 20.94 -23.77
CA ASP A 1062 24.55 20.94 -23.24
C ASP A 1062 24.61 20.22 -21.90
N VAL A 1063 25.48 19.21 -21.83
CA VAL A 1063 25.68 18.38 -20.63
C VAL A 1063 27.12 18.47 -20.12
N THR A 1064 27.26 18.52 -18.81
CA THR A 1064 28.54 18.51 -18.09
C THR A 1064 28.64 17.23 -17.27
N LEU A 1065 29.73 16.48 -17.43
CA LEU A 1065 29.95 15.23 -16.70
C LEU A 1065 30.80 15.46 -15.45
N LYS A 1066 30.33 14.93 -14.32
CA LYS A 1066 31.01 14.89 -13.04
C LYS A 1066 31.26 13.44 -12.63
N PHE A 1067 32.50 13.11 -12.29
CA PHE A 1067 32.91 11.74 -11.95
C PHE A 1067 33.09 11.61 -10.45
N HIS A 1068 32.60 10.52 -9.88
CA HIS A 1068 32.74 10.24 -8.44
C HIS A 1068 33.83 9.20 -8.24
N LEU A 1069 35.01 9.62 -7.75
CA LEU A 1069 36.21 8.78 -7.69
C LEU A 1069 36.94 8.93 -6.34
N ALA A 1070 37.68 7.89 -5.94
CA ALA A 1070 38.57 7.91 -4.79
C ALA A 1070 39.97 7.43 -5.23
N PRO A 1071 40.79 8.30 -5.86
CA PRO A 1071 42.11 7.89 -6.35
C PRO A 1071 42.99 7.35 -5.20
N PRO A 1072 43.49 6.09 -5.27
CA PRO A 1072 44.06 5.39 -4.11
C PRO A 1072 45.21 6.12 -3.41
N ILE A 1073 46.02 6.87 -4.17
CA ILE A 1073 47.22 7.57 -3.68
C ILE A 1073 46.89 8.95 -3.09
N MET A 1074 45.79 9.58 -3.52
CA MET A 1074 45.46 10.98 -3.19
C MET A 1074 44.18 11.14 -2.34
N ALA A 1075 43.36 10.10 -2.24
CA ALA A 1075 42.09 10.16 -1.53
C ALA A 1075 42.30 10.23 -0.02
N LYS A 1076 41.51 11.08 0.64
CA LYS A 1076 41.46 11.17 2.10
C LYS A 1076 40.85 9.88 2.67
N ARG A 1077 41.21 9.54 3.90
CA ARG A 1077 40.57 8.47 4.66
C ARG A 1077 39.58 9.06 5.67
N ASP A 1078 38.48 8.35 5.91
CA ASP A 1078 37.55 8.65 7.00
C ASP A 1078 38.07 8.14 8.36
N ALA A 1079 37.28 8.33 9.42
CA ALA A 1079 37.61 7.88 10.78
C ALA A 1079 37.76 6.34 10.88
N SER A 1080 37.18 5.59 9.96
CA SER A 1080 37.27 4.13 9.85
C SER A 1080 38.45 3.68 8.98
N GLY A 1081 39.28 4.61 8.51
CA GLY A 1081 40.42 4.34 7.64
C GLY A 1081 40.05 4.07 6.18
N GLN A 1082 38.80 4.23 5.77
CA GLN A 1082 38.31 3.95 4.42
C GLN A 1082 38.48 5.15 3.50
N LEU A 1083 38.76 4.92 2.21
CA LEU A 1083 38.93 5.99 1.24
C LEU A 1083 37.61 6.73 0.98
N VAL A 1084 37.67 8.06 0.97
CA VAL A 1084 36.51 8.93 0.74
C VAL A 1084 36.45 9.37 -0.72
N LYS A 1085 35.28 9.19 -1.32
CA LYS A 1085 35.02 9.57 -2.72
C LYS A 1085 34.83 11.07 -2.86
N LYS A 1086 35.29 11.63 -3.99
CA LYS A 1086 35.14 13.04 -4.35
C LYS A 1086 34.62 13.21 -5.76
N GLU A 1087 34.00 14.36 -6.01
CA GLU A 1087 33.53 14.77 -7.33
C GLU A 1087 34.68 15.39 -8.13
N PHE A 1088 34.88 14.95 -9.37
CA PHE A 1088 35.85 15.47 -10.33
C PHE A 1088 35.14 16.00 -11.58
N GLY A 1089 35.61 17.12 -12.12
CA GLY A 1089 35.01 17.78 -13.27
C GLY A 1089 35.24 17.08 -14.62
N PRO A 1090 34.72 17.66 -15.72
CA PRO A 1090 34.80 17.07 -17.07
C PRO A 1090 36.22 16.82 -17.58
N TRP A 1091 37.22 17.54 -17.05
CA TRP A 1091 38.64 17.35 -17.38
C TRP A 1091 39.10 15.91 -17.15
N MET A 1092 38.44 15.18 -16.24
CA MET A 1092 38.75 13.78 -15.93
C MET A 1092 38.62 12.88 -17.16
N MET A 1093 37.76 13.19 -18.13
CA MET A 1093 37.69 12.44 -19.39
C MET A 1093 38.99 12.52 -20.20
N LYS A 1094 39.66 13.68 -20.21
CA LYS A 1094 40.97 13.83 -20.86
C LYS A 1094 42.04 13.06 -20.08
N ALA A 1095 42.00 13.13 -18.75
CA ALA A 1095 42.91 12.38 -17.89
C ALA A 1095 42.77 10.87 -18.08
N PHE A 1096 41.54 10.35 -18.14
CA PHE A 1096 41.27 8.95 -18.50
C PHE A 1096 41.81 8.61 -19.89
N GLY A 1097 41.66 9.50 -20.88
CA GLY A 1097 42.18 9.26 -22.22
C GLY A 1097 43.71 9.12 -22.28
N VAL A 1098 44.43 9.84 -21.42
CA VAL A 1098 45.89 9.66 -21.26
C VAL A 1098 46.19 8.38 -20.49
N LEU A 1099 45.51 8.15 -19.36
CA LEU A 1099 45.75 7.00 -18.50
C LEU A 1099 45.48 5.67 -19.22
N ALA A 1100 44.43 5.59 -20.04
CA ALA A 1100 44.09 4.40 -20.82
C ALA A 1100 45.22 3.99 -21.80
N LYS A 1101 45.99 4.95 -22.33
CA LYS A 1101 47.15 4.68 -23.21
C LYS A 1101 48.36 4.14 -22.45
N LEU A 1102 48.43 4.35 -21.14
CA LEU A 1102 49.51 3.90 -20.27
C LEU A 1102 49.31 2.46 -19.75
N LYS A 1103 48.33 1.70 -20.28
CA LYS A 1103 48.08 0.30 -19.90
C LYS A 1103 49.32 -0.61 -20.00
N GLY A 1104 50.31 -0.26 -20.85
CA GLY A 1104 51.57 -0.99 -20.97
C GLY A 1104 52.43 -0.95 -19.69
N LEU A 1105 52.20 0.02 -18.79
CA LEU A 1105 52.87 0.10 -17.50
C LEU A 1105 52.34 -0.94 -16.51
N ARG A 1106 51.12 -1.46 -16.70
CA ARG A 1106 50.46 -2.41 -15.79
C ARG A 1106 51.38 -3.60 -15.48
N GLY A 1107 51.62 -3.83 -14.19
CA GLY A 1107 52.46 -4.93 -13.72
C GLY A 1107 53.97 -4.74 -13.89
N THR A 1108 54.43 -3.62 -14.45
CA THR A 1108 55.86 -3.24 -14.49
C THR A 1108 56.27 -2.50 -13.21
N ALA A 1109 57.58 -2.27 -13.02
CA ALA A 1109 58.08 -1.46 -11.90
C ALA A 1109 57.60 0.02 -11.95
N LEU A 1110 57.13 0.49 -13.12
CA LEU A 1110 56.58 1.84 -13.29
C LEU A 1110 55.07 1.90 -13.00
N ASP A 1111 54.44 0.79 -12.62
CA ASP A 1111 53.04 0.74 -12.22
C ASP A 1111 52.84 1.26 -10.79
N ILE A 1112 52.73 2.58 -10.64
CA ILE A 1112 52.56 3.20 -9.32
C ILE A 1112 51.32 2.69 -8.57
N PHE A 1113 50.25 2.31 -9.29
CA PHE A 1113 49.03 1.78 -8.68
C PHE A 1113 49.19 0.32 -8.25
N GLY A 1114 50.05 -0.42 -8.95
CA GLY A 1114 50.37 -1.83 -8.66
C GLY A 1114 50.98 -2.07 -7.28
N TYR A 1115 51.50 -1.04 -6.61
CA TYR A 1115 52.03 -1.14 -5.24
C TYR A 1115 50.96 -1.14 -4.14
N THR A 1116 49.72 -0.80 -4.47
CA THR A 1116 48.60 -0.88 -3.51
C THR A 1116 48.27 -2.33 -3.17
N GLU A 1117 47.82 -2.57 -1.93
CA GLU A 1117 47.46 -3.93 -1.48
C GLU A 1117 46.34 -4.53 -2.35
N GLU A 1118 45.32 -3.74 -2.73
CA GLU A 1118 44.23 -4.20 -3.60
C GLU A 1118 44.75 -4.78 -4.93
N ARG A 1119 45.70 -4.10 -5.59
CA ARG A 1119 46.29 -4.57 -6.87
C ARG A 1119 47.22 -5.76 -6.69
N LYS A 1120 47.92 -5.88 -5.56
CA LYS A 1120 48.71 -7.08 -5.24
C LYS A 1120 47.79 -8.28 -5.06
N THR A 1121 46.69 -8.11 -4.31
CA THR A 1121 45.70 -9.15 -4.09
C THR A 1121 45.03 -9.61 -5.38
N GLU A 1122 44.59 -8.69 -6.26
CA GLU A 1122 43.98 -9.07 -7.54
C GLU A 1122 44.93 -9.87 -8.44
N ARG A 1123 46.21 -9.50 -8.50
CA ARG A 1123 47.23 -10.27 -9.24
C ARG A 1123 47.45 -11.64 -8.64
N ALA A 1124 47.49 -11.75 -7.32
CA ALA A 1124 47.62 -13.03 -6.62
C ALA A 1124 46.40 -13.94 -6.88
N LEU A 1125 45.18 -13.39 -6.90
CA LEU A 1125 43.95 -14.15 -7.14
C LEU A 1125 43.93 -14.85 -8.50
N ILE A 1126 44.52 -14.26 -9.54
CA ILE A 1126 44.63 -14.91 -10.86
C ILE A 1126 45.46 -16.19 -10.76
N GLY A 1127 46.60 -16.13 -10.05
CA GLY A 1127 47.48 -17.28 -9.82
C GLY A 1127 46.81 -18.35 -8.97
N GLN A 1128 46.25 -17.95 -7.82
CA GLN A 1128 45.53 -18.83 -6.91
C GLN A 1128 44.37 -19.55 -7.60
N TYR A 1129 43.58 -18.84 -8.41
CA TYR A 1129 42.48 -19.45 -9.15
C TYR A 1129 42.95 -20.50 -10.16
N ARG A 1130 44.05 -20.22 -10.88
CA ARG A 1130 44.67 -21.19 -11.80
C ARG A 1130 45.13 -22.44 -11.05
N GLU A 1131 45.76 -22.27 -9.90
CA GLU A 1131 46.21 -23.38 -9.03
C GLU A 1131 45.01 -24.19 -8.52
N THR A 1132 43.98 -23.54 -7.97
CA THR A 1132 42.75 -24.20 -7.52
C THR A 1132 42.11 -25.00 -8.64
N VAL A 1133 41.86 -24.39 -9.81
CA VAL A 1133 41.23 -25.08 -10.95
C VAL A 1133 42.06 -26.28 -11.39
N ARG A 1134 43.39 -26.13 -11.53
CA ARG A 1134 44.28 -27.24 -11.91
C ARG A 1134 44.32 -28.35 -10.86
N ALA A 1135 44.19 -28.03 -9.58
CA ALA A 1135 44.10 -29.04 -8.53
C ALA A 1135 42.80 -29.87 -8.59
N LEU A 1136 41.71 -29.29 -9.12
CA LEU A 1136 40.44 -30.00 -9.33
C LEU A 1136 40.50 -30.99 -10.50
N LEU A 1137 41.21 -30.65 -11.59
CA LEU A 1137 41.16 -31.42 -12.86
C LEU A 1137 41.55 -32.91 -12.74
N PRO A 1138 42.64 -33.30 -12.04
CA PRO A 1138 43.02 -34.71 -11.91
C PRO A 1138 42.02 -35.55 -11.12
N ARG A 1139 41.16 -34.89 -10.32
CA ARG A 1139 40.19 -35.50 -9.41
C ARG A 1139 38.75 -35.34 -9.90
N LEU A 1140 38.56 -34.78 -11.09
CA LEU A 1140 37.26 -34.48 -11.64
C LEU A 1140 36.55 -35.78 -12.08
N THR A 1141 35.36 -36.02 -11.55
CA THR A 1141 34.48 -37.13 -11.89
C THR A 1141 33.09 -36.61 -12.27
N ALA A 1142 32.23 -37.48 -12.81
CA ALA A 1142 30.86 -37.09 -13.12
C ALA A 1142 30.06 -36.69 -11.87
N ASP A 1143 30.34 -37.30 -10.71
CA ASP A 1143 29.59 -37.09 -9.47
C ASP A 1143 29.98 -35.81 -8.74
N ASN A 1144 31.24 -35.36 -8.86
CA ASN A 1144 31.73 -34.14 -8.21
C ASN A 1144 31.77 -32.91 -9.13
N LEU A 1145 31.35 -33.04 -10.39
CA LEU A 1145 31.34 -31.96 -11.38
C LEU A 1145 30.56 -30.72 -10.89
N ALA A 1146 29.41 -30.90 -10.22
CA ALA A 1146 28.63 -29.79 -9.69
C ALA A 1146 29.38 -29.00 -8.60
N GLN A 1147 30.14 -29.69 -7.75
CA GLN A 1147 30.98 -29.08 -6.71
C GLN A 1147 32.17 -28.35 -7.33
N ALA A 1148 32.84 -28.95 -8.33
CA ALA A 1148 33.92 -28.30 -9.07
C ALA A 1148 33.46 -27.01 -9.77
N VAL A 1149 32.25 -27.02 -10.36
CA VAL A 1149 31.63 -25.81 -10.94
C VAL A 1149 31.38 -24.75 -9.87
N ALA A 1150 30.89 -25.14 -8.69
CA ALA A 1150 30.65 -24.21 -7.58
C ALA A 1150 31.96 -23.56 -7.09
N ILE A 1151 33.04 -24.34 -6.95
CA ILE A 1151 34.38 -23.82 -6.60
C ILE A 1151 34.89 -22.87 -7.69
N ALA A 1152 34.82 -23.28 -8.96
CA ALA A 1152 35.23 -22.45 -10.09
C ALA A 1152 34.41 -21.15 -10.22
N SER A 1153 33.23 -21.09 -9.59
CA SER A 1153 32.32 -19.93 -9.61
C SER A 1153 32.51 -18.95 -8.45
N ILE A 1154 33.38 -19.25 -7.47
CA ILE A 1154 33.68 -18.35 -6.33
C ILE A 1154 34.03 -16.90 -6.75
N PRO A 1155 34.76 -16.63 -7.85
CA PRO A 1155 35.04 -15.26 -8.25
C PRO A 1155 33.78 -14.43 -8.56
N GLU A 1156 32.62 -15.06 -8.73
CA GLU A 1156 31.37 -14.33 -8.87
C GLU A 1156 31.03 -13.49 -7.65
N ASP A 1157 31.35 -14.01 -6.47
CA ASP A 1157 31.07 -13.39 -5.16
C ASP A 1157 32.06 -12.23 -4.86
N ILE A 1158 33.18 -12.15 -5.57
CA ILE A 1158 34.19 -11.09 -5.40
C ILE A 1158 33.80 -9.88 -6.26
N ARG A 1159 32.97 -8.97 -5.71
CA ARG A 1159 32.46 -7.78 -6.41
C ARG A 1159 32.82 -6.49 -5.70
N GLY A 1160 32.96 -5.39 -6.45
CA GLY A 1160 33.10 -4.04 -5.91
C GLY A 1160 34.52 -3.50 -5.99
N TYR A 1161 34.82 -2.49 -5.16
CA TYR A 1161 36.08 -1.76 -5.14
C TYR A 1161 36.54 -1.51 -3.70
N GLY A 1162 37.85 -1.38 -3.47
CA GLY A 1162 38.44 -1.07 -2.16
C GLY A 1162 37.86 -1.91 -1.03
N HIS A 1163 37.41 -1.25 0.04
CA HIS A 1163 36.87 -1.92 1.24
C HIS A 1163 35.60 -2.74 0.96
N VAL A 1164 34.83 -2.44 -0.09
CA VAL A 1164 33.67 -3.25 -0.50
C VAL A 1164 34.14 -4.58 -1.09
N LYS A 1165 35.14 -4.53 -1.99
CA LYS A 1165 35.74 -5.74 -2.57
C LYS A 1165 36.43 -6.59 -1.51
N GLU A 1166 37.17 -5.97 -0.59
CA GLU A 1166 37.87 -6.67 0.50
C GLU A 1166 36.90 -7.49 1.37
N ARG A 1167 35.77 -6.89 1.76
CA ARG A 1167 34.72 -7.58 2.52
C ARG A 1167 34.13 -8.76 1.75
N HIS A 1168 33.80 -8.57 0.47
CA HIS A 1168 33.30 -9.65 -0.38
C HIS A 1168 34.35 -10.74 -0.62
N LEU A 1169 35.62 -10.37 -0.80
CA LEU A 1169 36.72 -11.31 -0.94
C LEU A 1169 36.87 -12.19 0.30
N LYS A 1170 36.81 -11.60 1.50
CA LYS A 1170 36.88 -12.36 2.76
C LYS A 1170 35.74 -13.39 2.86
N ALA A 1171 34.50 -12.99 2.54
CA ALA A 1171 33.35 -13.89 2.52
C ALA A 1171 33.50 -14.99 1.45
N ALA A 1172 33.95 -14.63 0.24
CA ALA A 1172 34.16 -15.56 -0.86
C ALA A 1172 35.26 -16.59 -0.54
N LYS A 1173 36.35 -16.17 0.12
CA LYS A 1173 37.43 -17.07 0.54
C LYS A 1173 37.01 -18.05 1.63
N GLN A 1174 36.14 -17.62 2.56
CA GLN A 1174 35.54 -18.55 3.53
C GLN A 1174 34.69 -19.60 2.80
N LYS A 1175 33.82 -19.17 1.89
CA LYS A 1175 32.98 -20.07 1.09
C LYS A 1175 33.82 -21.02 0.20
N GLU A 1176 34.92 -20.53 -0.38
CA GLU A 1176 35.87 -21.34 -1.15
C GLU A 1176 36.47 -22.46 -0.28
N ALA A 1177 36.92 -22.13 0.92
CA ALA A 1177 37.49 -23.11 1.87
C ALA A 1177 36.45 -24.18 2.24
N ASP A 1178 35.20 -23.80 2.49
CA ASP A 1178 34.13 -24.72 2.83
C ASP A 1178 33.78 -25.66 1.66
N LEU A 1179 33.75 -25.13 0.43
CA LEU A 1179 33.50 -25.93 -0.78
C LEU A 1179 34.66 -26.89 -1.11
N ILE A 1180 35.91 -26.45 -0.96
CA ILE A 1180 37.08 -27.32 -1.15
C ILE A 1180 37.08 -28.43 -0.11
N ALA A 1181 36.83 -28.12 1.16
CA ALA A 1181 36.73 -29.12 2.22
C ALA A 1181 35.60 -30.14 1.95
N ALA A 1182 34.49 -29.71 1.33
CA ALA A 1182 33.42 -30.61 0.90
C ALA A 1182 33.82 -31.49 -0.29
N PHE A 1183 34.60 -30.95 -1.24
CA PHE A 1183 35.14 -31.67 -2.40
C PHE A 1183 36.19 -32.74 -2.01
N ASP A 1184 36.85 -32.55 -0.87
CA ASP A 1184 37.86 -33.46 -0.33
C ASP A 1184 37.29 -34.64 0.48
N ARG A 1185 35.97 -34.66 0.74
CA ARG A 1185 35.33 -35.79 1.45
C ARG A 1185 35.05 -36.96 0.48
N PRO A 1186 35.40 -38.21 0.85
CA PRO A 1186 35.04 -39.38 0.04
C PRO A 1186 33.52 -39.56 -0.04
N ALA A 1187 33.01 -39.94 -1.22
CA ALA A 1187 31.60 -39.91 -1.63
C ALA A 1187 30.62 -40.82 -0.84
N ASN A 1188 31.01 -41.41 0.29
CA ASN A 1188 30.18 -42.37 1.03
C ASN A 1188 29.39 -41.77 2.23
N ASN A 1189 29.27 -40.45 2.35
CA ASN A 1189 28.37 -39.85 3.34
C ASN A 1189 27.80 -38.51 2.83
N VAL A 1190 26.84 -38.55 1.91
CA VAL A 1190 26.09 -37.35 1.49
C VAL A 1190 24.61 -37.68 1.30
N VAL A 1191 23.87 -37.76 2.41
CA VAL A 1191 22.41 -37.55 2.42
C VAL A 1191 21.99 -36.42 3.39
N GLU A 1192 22.85 -35.94 4.29
CA GLU A 1192 22.43 -34.94 5.30
C GLU A 1192 22.80 -33.47 5.02
N LEU A 1193 23.78 -33.16 4.17
CA LEU A 1193 24.29 -31.77 4.06
C LEU A 1193 23.67 -30.91 2.94
N VAL A 1194 22.94 -31.51 1.99
CA VAL A 1194 22.24 -30.74 0.93
C VAL A 1194 20.86 -30.23 1.39
N ARG A 1195 20.36 -30.71 2.53
CA ARG A 1195 19.09 -30.21 3.12
C ARG A 1195 19.24 -28.95 3.97
N GLN A 1196 20.45 -28.63 4.46
CA GLN A 1196 20.67 -27.47 5.35
C GLN A 1196 21.04 -26.17 4.62
N ALA A 1197 21.40 -26.21 3.33
CA ALA A 1197 21.70 -25.00 2.55
C ALA A 1197 20.49 -24.40 1.80
N SER A 1198 19.34 -25.07 1.85
CA SER A 1198 18.09 -24.64 1.19
C SER A 1198 17.13 -23.90 2.14
N VAL A 1199 17.54 -23.70 3.39
CA VAL A 1199 16.79 -22.98 4.43
C VAL A 1199 17.78 -22.11 5.21
N ALA A 1200 18.30 -21.06 4.56
CA ALA A 1200 18.93 -19.90 5.20
C ALA A 1200 18.68 -18.67 4.34
#